data_AF-A0AAI9R7E8-F1
#
_entry.id   AF-A0AAI9R7E8-F1
#
_cell.length_a   1.000
_cell.length_b   1.000
_cell.length_c   1.000
_cell.angle_alpha   90.00
_cell.angle_beta   90.00
_cell.angle_gamma   90.00
#
_symmetry.space_group_name_H-M   'P 1'
#
loop_
_entity.id
_entity.type
_entity.pdbx_description
1 polymer ?
#
loop_
_entity_poly.entity_id
_entity_poly.type
_entity_poly.pdbx_seq_one_letter_code
_entity_poly.pdbx_strand_id
1 'polypeptide(L)'
;MYEADSRLSEPMALRVNRVIAIAAVILLVTVVSPSQAKEFQSSWEVVESGTSEDLLTAAIFDGQVWAFGTGGVMLNSSNNGVTWEIADSPTNTDIHHSDSGFGSLLIAGDSGLMLFKQDSDSEWLDISLPLGSEVNGVSLIGGHNVVAVGDQGTIWKYDTGVWEVISLTIESDLMAVSFVDEELGIVVGSGGTILFSDDGGENWDYREAPEGASEAVIISVEFYSPTRIYAITDDGRILISMNNVVSGTEVGYLWELVDFERHYPPGSNEYLLEPATLDVELTTVEVVTTSKLLMTGVDGYLSMSVNGGTIVSQQINPLGNDTSFNDIVMLTGFIGVAVGDGGAILWTEEAGADDQVGFVVPEYNNFGVFVDETKAMFLAGFIATVKIVAFGIILGFFLGITLAMCKTSPTSLRYIVERFDHRHVRAMGIPILAGGLYQFYSGIPGTRDLGLQGIEYIFLPVGAPESFARILLGIALTFVGVLFLSNDGKFAKIKIKSFTLNPWRVRPLNTIATVYTDFFRNTPLIVQFLFIHFGVRLGALIQGPGLDIFSFENLEQNHNFLTDIFATYDHSEGNYGTLIGGMLYDSAFISAICALGFNSGAYQCETIRGAIQAIPSAQMEAGRSIGLTYLQTMRRVIMPQAIRICIPPMGNEMVNLVLNSSLAMIIGYAELTRQGKLIVASTFQYAYAWGMVLISYFVVTWTLALFLRWMEEKTRIPGLGMTGGD
;
A
#
# COMPACT_ATOMS: atom_id res chain seq x y z
N MET A 1 -28.03 66.37 34.82
CA MET A 1 -26.90 66.67 33.94
C MET A 1 -25.69 65.94 34.51
N TYR A 2 -24.98 65.21 33.65
CA TYR A 2 -23.82 64.35 33.90
C TYR A 2 -24.06 62.92 34.39
N GLU A 3 -24.27 62.07 33.38
CA GLU A 3 -23.82 60.68 33.33
C GLU A 3 -22.48 60.63 32.56
N ALA A 4 -21.71 59.55 32.75
CA ALA A 4 -20.41 59.21 32.12
C ALA A 4 -19.15 59.72 32.84
N ASP A 5 -18.47 58.83 33.58
CA ASP A 5 -17.23 58.21 33.11
C ASP A 5 -16.65 57.27 34.18
N SER A 6 -16.62 55.96 33.92
CA SER A 6 -15.61 55.04 34.46
C SER A 6 -15.77 53.64 33.87
N ARG A 7 -15.23 53.43 32.66
CA ARG A 7 -14.76 52.09 32.26
C ARG A 7 -13.40 52.18 31.60
N LEU A 8 -12.47 51.56 32.32
CA LEU A 8 -11.05 51.40 32.07
C LEU A 8 -10.75 50.80 30.70
N SER A 9 -9.68 51.32 30.11
CA SER A 9 -8.96 50.82 28.93
C SER A 9 -8.43 49.39 29.12
N GLU A 10 -8.89 48.45 28.30
CA GLU A 10 -8.19 47.18 28.04
C GLU A 10 -6.99 47.39 27.09
N PRO A 11 -5.88 46.66 27.24
CA PRO A 11 -4.65 46.92 26.50
C PRO A 11 -4.73 46.44 25.04
N MET A 12 -4.45 47.37 24.13
CA MET A 12 -4.44 47.25 22.65
C MET A 12 -3.51 46.14 22.08
N ALA A 13 -2.70 45.49 22.92
CA ALA A 13 -1.71 44.48 22.51
C ALA A 13 -2.31 43.13 22.08
N LEU A 14 -3.50 42.77 22.57
CA LEU A 14 -4.11 41.45 22.27
C LEU A 14 -4.76 41.36 20.88
N ARG A 15 -5.14 42.49 20.28
CA ARG A 15 -5.78 42.52 18.95
C ARG A 15 -4.76 42.36 17.80
N VAL A 16 -3.55 42.89 17.96
CA VAL A 16 -2.49 42.83 16.93
C VAL A 16 -1.98 41.39 16.75
N ASN A 17 -1.82 40.62 17.83
CA ASN A 17 -1.39 39.22 17.74
C ASN A 17 -2.42 38.29 17.07
N ARG A 18 -3.73 38.56 17.21
CA ARG A 18 -4.77 37.79 16.52
C ARG A 18 -4.78 38.08 15.03
N VAL A 19 -4.59 39.33 14.63
CA VAL A 19 -4.54 39.72 13.21
C VAL A 19 -3.29 39.16 12.54
N ILE A 20 -2.13 39.16 13.21
CA ILE A 20 -0.89 38.57 12.68
C ILE A 20 -0.99 37.05 12.61
N ALA A 21 -1.62 36.38 13.59
CA ALA A 21 -1.84 34.94 13.54
C ALA A 21 -2.82 34.54 12.43
N ILE A 22 -3.90 35.29 12.24
CA ILE A 22 -4.85 35.07 11.14
C ILE A 22 -4.18 35.34 9.79
N ALA A 23 -3.40 36.41 9.66
CA ALA A 23 -2.64 36.71 8.45
C ALA A 23 -1.57 35.65 8.16
N ALA A 24 -0.90 35.10 9.18
CA ALA A 24 0.07 34.02 9.04
C ALA A 24 -0.59 32.70 8.62
N VAL A 25 -1.79 32.39 9.13
CA VAL A 25 -2.59 31.23 8.71
C VAL A 25 -3.10 31.40 7.28
N ILE A 26 -3.58 32.59 6.90
CA ILE A 26 -4.00 32.89 5.53
C ILE A 26 -2.80 32.78 4.57
N LEU A 27 -1.63 33.31 4.96
CA LEU A 27 -0.40 33.20 4.19
C LEU A 27 0.06 31.73 4.04
N LEU A 28 -0.05 30.92 5.10
CA LEU A 28 0.27 29.48 5.07
C LEU A 28 -0.71 28.70 4.18
N VAL A 29 -2.00 29.06 4.19
CA VAL A 29 -3.03 28.48 3.31
C VAL A 29 -2.81 28.88 1.85
N THR A 30 -2.26 30.07 1.57
CA THR A 30 -1.95 30.52 0.20
C THR A 30 -0.62 30.04 -0.37
N VAL A 31 0.29 29.49 0.46
CA VAL A 31 1.65 29.05 0.05
C VAL A 31 1.74 27.52 -0.12
N VAL A 32 0.72 26.76 0.27
CA VAL A 32 0.62 25.35 -0.11
C VAL A 32 0.10 25.28 -1.54
N SER A 33 1.02 25.17 -2.50
CA SER A 33 0.68 24.68 -3.84
C SER A 33 -0.03 23.33 -3.66
N PRO A 34 -1.15 23.06 -4.34
CA PRO A 34 -1.65 21.70 -4.42
C PRO A 34 -0.52 20.85 -5.02
N SER A 35 -0.06 19.86 -4.25
CA SER A 35 0.68 18.76 -4.85
C SER A 35 -0.36 18.04 -5.71
N GLN A 36 -0.27 18.24 -7.02
CA GLN A 36 -1.04 17.46 -7.96
C GLN A 36 -0.46 16.04 -7.93
N ALA A 37 -1.11 15.17 -7.17
CA ALA A 37 -1.06 13.75 -7.50
C ALA A 37 -1.75 13.62 -8.86
N LYS A 38 -1.03 13.04 -9.83
CA LYS A 38 -1.53 12.76 -11.16
C LYS A 38 -2.20 11.39 -11.10
N GLU A 39 -3.46 11.31 -11.52
CA GLU A 39 -4.17 10.06 -11.72
C GLU A 39 -4.27 9.86 -13.24
N PHE A 40 -4.16 8.62 -13.68
CA PHE A 40 -4.26 8.24 -15.09
C PHE A 40 -5.56 7.47 -15.25
N GLN A 41 -6.36 7.83 -16.26
CA GLN A 41 -7.58 7.10 -16.62
C GLN A 41 -7.29 6.26 -17.86
N SER A 42 -7.78 5.01 -17.87
CA SER A 42 -7.72 4.18 -19.07
C SER A 42 -8.50 4.83 -20.22
N SER A 43 -7.91 4.88 -21.40
CA SER A 43 -8.63 5.23 -22.64
C SER A 43 -9.28 4.03 -23.33
N TRP A 44 -9.23 2.86 -22.67
CA TRP A 44 -9.96 1.66 -23.09
C TRP A 44 -11.30 1.57 -22.36
N GLU A 45 -12.35 1.35 -23.13
CA GLU A 45 -13.69 1.07 -22.62
C GLU A 45 -14.08 -0.38 -22.95
N VAL A 46 -14.72 -1.06 -21.99
CA VAL A 46 -15.24 -2.41 -22.19
C VAL A 46 -16.52 -2.34 -23.01
N VAL A 47 -16.59 -3.10 -24.09
CA VAL A 47 -17.76 -3.21 -24.95
C VAL A 47 -18.34 -4.61 -24.87
N GLU A 48 -19.67 -4.71 -24.80
CA GLU A 48 -20.40 -5.97 -24.81
C GLU A 48 -20.34 -6.60 -26.22
N SER A 49 -19.71 -7.77 -26.32
CA SER A 49 -19.61 -8.56 -27.56
C SER A 49 -20.88 -9.36 -27.87
N GLY A 50 -21.64 -9.72 -26.83
CA GLY A 50 -22.83 -10.58 -26.95
C GLY A 50 -22.52 -12.09 -27.03
N THR A 51 -21.25 -12.49 -26.87
CA THR A 51 -20.79 -13.89 -26.83
C THR A 51 -19.89 -14.14 -25.62
N SER A 52 -19.73 -15.41 -25.24
CA SER A 52 -18.75 -15.85 -24.24
C SER A 52 -17.64 -16.72 -24.84
N GLU A 53 -17.65 -16.91 -26.16
CA GLU A 53 -16.60 -17.62 -26.89
C GLU A 53 -15.35 -16.74 -27.00
N ASP A 54 -14.17 -17.36 -27.01
CA ASP A 54 -12.89 -16.65 -27.11
C ASP A 54 -12.74 -16.01 -28.49
N LEU A 55 -12.43 -14.71 -28.54
CA LEU A 55 -12.16 -13.97 -29.76
C LEU A 55 -10.65 -13.97 -30.01
N LEU A 56 -10.23 -14.52 -31.15
CA LEU A 56 -8.84 -14.87 -31.44
C LEU A 56 -8.19 -13.90 -32.43
N THR A 57 -8.96 -13.29 -33.33
CA THR A 57 -8.44 -12.36 -34.34
C THR A 57 -9.48 -11.32 -34.75
N ALA A 58 -9.03 -10.17 -35.23
CA ALA A 58 -9.87 -9.09 -35.72
C ALA A 58 -9.32 -8.46 -37.01
N ALA A 59 -10.22 -8.02 -37.89
CA ALA A 59 -9.86 -7.39 -39.17
C ALA A 59 -10.82 -6.26 -39.54
N ILE A 60 -10.38 -5.37 -40.43
CA ILE A 60 -11.20 -4.25 -40.92
C ILE A 60 -11.61 -4.53 -42.36
N PHE A 61 -12.91 -4.69 -42.57
CA PHE A 61 -13.43 -5.00 -43.89
C PHE A 61 -14.65 -4.13 -44.21
N ASP A 62 -14.61 -3.48 -45.39
CA ASP A 62 -15.66 -2.57 -45.88
C ASP A 62 -16.06 -1.48 -44.86
N GLY A 63 -15.08 -0.93 -44.14
CA GLY A 63 -15.29 0.09 -43.12
C GLY A 63 -15.97 -0.40 -41.83
N GLN A 64 -16.12 -1.71 -41.67
CA GLN A 64 -16.61 -2.36 -40.45
C GLN A 64 -15.47 -3.09 -39.75
N VAL A 65 -15.57 -3.24 -38.43
CA VAL A 65 -14.67 -4.11 -37.67
C VAL A 65 -15.29 -5.49 -37.59
N TRP A 66 -14.49 -6.51 -37.84
CA TRP A 66 -14.88 -7.90 -37.67
C TRP A 66 -14.00 -8.54 -36.60
N ALA A 67 -14.59 -9.43 -35.81
CA ALA A 67 -13.89 -10.25 -34.82
C ALA A 67 -14.31 -11.70 -35.00
N PHE A 68 -13.34 -12.60 -34.91
CA PHE A 68 -13.51 -14.03 -35.15
C PHE A 68 -12.94 -14.82 -33.99
N GLY A 69 -13.48 -16.02 -33.77
CA GLY A 69 -13.09 -16.79 -32.60
C GLY A 69 -13.45 -18.27 -32.65
N THR A 70 -13.47 -18.85 -31.46
CA THR A 70 -13.78 -20.25 -31.22
C THR A 70 -15.22 -20.60 -31.62
N GLY A 71 -15.45 -21.87 -31.97
CA GLY A 71 -16.73 -22.39 -32.45
C GLY A 71 -17.20 -21.77 -33.78
N GLY A 72 -16.32 -21.09 -34.52
CA GLY A 72 -16.64 -20.37 -35.74
C GLY A 72 -17.45 -19.09 -35.50
N VAL A 73 -17.43 -18.53 -34.29
CA VAL A 73 -18.11 -17.25 -34.01
C VAL A 73 -17.53 -16.14 -34.88
N MET A 74 -18.42 -15.33 -35.45
CA MET A 74 -18.08 -14.11 -36.18
C MET A 74 -18.95 -12.98 -35.66
N LEU A 75 -18.32 -11.86 -35.33
CA LEU A 75 -18.98 -10.63 -34.91
C LEU A 75 -18.60 -9.52 -35.88
N ASN A 76 -19.51 -8.58 -36.12
CA ASN A 76 -19.19 -7.35 -36.84
C ASN A 76 -19.73 -6.11 -36.13
N SER A 77 -19.05 -4.99 -36.38
CA SER A 77 -19.43 -3.68 -35.87
C SER A 77 -19.48 -2.66 -37.01
N SER A 78 -20.67 -2.11 -37.25
CA SER A 78 -20.90 -1.07 -38.26
C SER A 78 -20.67 0.35 -37.73
N ASN A 79 -20.28 0.51 -36.47
CA ASN A 79 -20.07 1.80 -35.81
C ASN A 79 -18.71 1.90 -35.13
N ASN A 80 -17.66 1.42 -35.82
CA ASN A 80 -16.26 1.53 -35.39
C ASN A 80 -15.93 0.81 -34.08
N GLY A 81 -16.59 -0.32 -33.78
CA GLY A 81 -16.31 -1.15 -32.61
C GLY A 81 -17.11 -0.80 -31.35
N VAL A 82 -18.02 0.18 -31.41
CA VAL A 82 -18.81 0.62 -30.24
C VAL A 82 -19.94 -0.35 -29.90
N THR A 83 -20.55 -0.98 -30.89
CA THR A 83 -21.54 -2.04 -30.69
C THR A 83 -21.32 -3.19 -31.66
N TRP A 84 -21.59 -4.41 -31.22
CA TRP A 84 -21.34 -5.63 -31.96
C TRP A 84 -22.62 -6.41 -32.23
N GLU A 85 -22.68 -7.02 -33.40
CA GLU A 85 -23.74 -7.94 -33.80
C GLU A 85 -23.11 -9.28 -34.20
N ILE A 86 -23.79 -10.39 -33.89
CA ILE A 86 -23.35 -11.74 -34.30
C ILE A 86 -23.71 -11.93 -35.76
N ALA A 87 -22.70 -12.24 -36.59
CA ALA A 87 -22.86 -12.52 -38.00
C ALA A 87 -23.06 -14.02 -38.27
N ASP A 88 -23.76 -14.36 -39.35
CA ASP A 88 -23.96 -15.75 -39.75
C ASP A 88 -22.63 -16.40 -40.18
N SER A 89 -22.27 -17.50 -39.52
CA SER A 89 -21.03 -18.22 -39.80
C SER A 89 -21.21 -19.37 -40.80
N PRO A 90 -20.34 -19.47 -41.83
CA PRO A 90 -20.32 -20.60 -42.76
C PRO A 90 -19.66 -21.85 -42.16
N THR A 91 -19.03 -21.74 -40.99
CA THR A 91 -18.30 -22.83 -40.32
C THR A 91 -18.63 -22.90 -38.83
N ASN A 92 -18.28 -24.00 -38.18
CA ASN A 92 -18.28 -24.15 -36.71
C ASN A 92 -16.88 -24.48 -36.17
N THR A 93 -15.84 -24.31 -36.98
CA THR A 93 -14.44 -24.54 -36.59
C THR A 93 -13.84 -23.24 -36.07
N ASP A 94 -12.86 -23.35 -35.17
CA ASP A 94 -12.18 -22.21 -34.58
C ASP A 94 -11.44 -21.43 -35.67
N ILE A 95 -11.56 -20.09 -35.63
CA ILE A 95 -10.93 -19.17 -36.57
C ILE A 95 -9.80 -18.46 -35.82
N HIS A 96 -8.55 -18.73 -36.22
CA HIS A 96 -7.35 -18.25 -35.53
C HIS A 96 -6.74 -17.01 -36.17
N HIS A 97 -6.90 -16.84 -37.48
CA HIS A 97 -6.26 -15.75 -38.21
C HIS A 97 -7.24 -15.07 -39.16
N SER A 98 -7.10 -13.76 -39.28
CA SER A 98 -7.82 -12.98 -40.27
C SER A 98 -6.87 -11.98 -40.91
N ASP A 99 -7.11 -11.69 -42.18
CA ASP A 99 -6.41 -10.60 -42.87
C ASP A 99 -7.39 -9.90 -43.80
N SER A 100 -7.19 -8.60 -43.97
CA SER A 100 -8.01 -7.74 -44.80
C SER A 100 -7.14 -6.79 -45.60
N GLY A 101 -7.25 -6.87 -46.92
CA GLY A 101 -6.42 -6.12 -47.84
C GLY A 101 -6.99 -6.19 -49.24
N PHE A 102 -6.61 -5.26 -50.11
CA PHE A 102 -7.02 -5.25 -51.53
C PHE A 102 -8.55 -5.31 -51.75
N GLY A 103 -9.32 -4.85 -50.76
CA GLY A 103 -10.78 -4.89 -50.77
C GLY A 103 -11.37 -6.26 -50.46
N SER A 104 -10.62 -7.22 -49.94
CA SER A 104 -11.06 -8.57 -49.59
C SER A 104 -10.81 -8.90 -48.12
N LEU A 105 -11.51 -9.92 -47.62
CA LEU A 105 -11.38 -10.46 -46.27
C LEU A 105 -11.07 -11.96 -46.35
N LEU A 106 -10.04 -12.36 -45.63
CA LEU A 106 -9.60 -13.73 -45.49
C LEU A 106 -9.72 -14.14 -44.02
N ILE A 107 -10.22 -15.35 -43.79
CA ILE A 107 -10.17 -15.98 -42.46
C ILE A 107 -9.59 -17.39 -42.60
N ALA A 108 -8.80 -17.77 -41.60
CA ALA A 108 -8.17 -19.07 -41.50
C ALA A 108 -8.38 -19.67 -40.11
N GLY A 109 -8.52 -20.99 -40.08
CA GLY A 109 -8.83 -21.71 -38.86
C GLY A 109 -8.28 -23.11 -38.83
N ASP A 110 -8.79 -23.89 -37.90
CA ASP A 110 -8.33 -25.25 -37.65
C ASP A 110 -8.41 -26.17 -38.88
N SER A 111 -7.49 -27.14 -38.91
CA SER A 111 -7.47 -28.21 -39.91
C SER A 111 -7.38 -27.74 -41.36
N GLY A 112 -6.82 -26.55 -41.59
CA GLY A 112 -6.61 -25.97 -42.91
C GLY A 112 -7.82 -25.22 -43.47
N LEU A 113 -8.82 -24.89 -42.63
CA LEU A 113 -9.94 -24.07 -43.06
C LEU A 113 -9.42 -22.72 -43.58
N MET A 114 -9.82 -22.36 -44.80
CA MET A 114 -9.55 -21.06 -45.39
C MET A 114 -10.80 -20.56 -46.12
N LEU A 115 -11.35 -19.43 -45.67
CA LEU A 115 -12.53 -18.83 -46.28
C LEU A 115 -12.23 -17.42 -46.73
N PHE A 116 -12.70 -17.09 -47.93
CA PHE A 116 -12.41 -15.83 -48.60
C PHE A 116 -13.70 -15.10 -48.94
N LYS A 117 -13.71 -13.78 -48.78
CA LYS A 117 -14.85 -12.91 -49.09
C LYS A 117 -14.37 -11.69 -49.88
N GLN A 118 -14.92 -11.50 -51.07
CA GLN A 118 -14.45 -10.49 -52.02
C GLN A 118 -15.02 -9.10 -51.75
N ASP A 119 -16.29 -9.03 -51.36
CA ASP A 119 -17.03 -7.80 -51.04
C ASP A 119 -18.00 -8.09 -49.88
N SER A 120 -18.51 -7.07 -49.19
CA SER A 120 -19.47 -7.23 -48.08
C SER A 120 -20.73 -8.03 -48.46
N ASP A 121 -21.23 -7.82 -49.68
CA ASP A 121 -22.39 -8.52 -50.24
C ASP A 121 -22.05 -9.89 -50.88
N SER A 122 -20.78 -10.27 -50.97
CA SER A 122 -20.35 -11.55 -51.57
C SER A 122 -20.52 -12.72 -50.59
N GLU A 123 -20.82 -13.91 -51.13
CA GLU A 123 -20.82 -15.15 -50.35
C GLU A 123 -19.38 -15.57 -50.01
N TRP A 124 -19.22 -16.28 -48.90
CA TRP A 124 -17.94 -16.88 -48.53
C TRP A 124 -17.54 -17.96 -49.54
N LEU A 125 -16.34 -17.83 -50.12
CA LEU A 125 -15.71 -18.81 -50.97
C LEU A 125 -14.78 -19.69 -50.13
N ASP A 126 -15.03 -21.00 -50.16
CA ASP A 126 -14.16 -21.99 -49.52
C ASP A 126 -12.93 -22.27 -50.39
N ILE A 127 -11.76 -21.90 -49.88
CA ILE A 127 -10.45 -22.15 -50.48
C ILE A 127 -9.58 -22.97 -49.52
N SER A 128 -10.17 -23.83 -48.70
CA SER A 128 -9.45 -24.60 -47.67
C SER A 128 -8.30 -25.45 -48.22
N LEU A 129 -7.27 -25.57 -47.40
CA LEU A 129 -6.12 -26.46 -47.62
C LEU A 129 -6.53 -27.93 -47.39
N PRO A 130 -5.67 -28.90 -47.76
CA PRO A 130 -5.91 -30.30 -47.42
C PRO A 130 -6.14 -30.51 -45.92
N LEU A 131 -7.09 -31.38 -45.58
CA LEU A 131 -7.45 -31.70 -44.20
C LEU A 131 -6.21 -32.08 -43.37
N GLY A 132 -6.03 -31.39 -42.25
CA GLY A 132 -4.92 -31.60 -41.31
C GLY A 132 -3.70 -30.73 -41.59
N SER A 133 -3.76 -29.78 -42.52
CA SER A 133 -2.80 -28.68 -42.60
C SER A 133 -2.92 -27.79 -41.36
N GLU A 134 -1.81 -27.56 -40.66
CA GLU A 134 -1.71 -26.61 -39.55
C GLU A 134 -1.20 -25.27 -40.10
N VAL A 135 -1.98 -24.21 -39.86
CA VAL A 135 -1.73 -22.87 -40.38
C VAL A 135 -1.50 -21.95 -39.19
N ASN A 136 -0.35 -21.28 -39.18
CA ASN A 136 0.06 -20.39 -38.09
C ASN A 136 -0.06 -18.91 -38.47
N GLY A 137 -0.13 -18.60 -39.78
CA GLY A 137 -0.29 -17.24 -40.26
C GLY A 137 -0.75 -17.21 -41.70
N VAL A 138 -1.49 -16.15 -42.05
CA VAL A 138 -2.02 -15.93 -43.40
C VAL A 138 -1.91 -14.47 -43.79
N SER A 139 -1.72 -14.20 -45.08
CA SER A 139 -1.75 -12.84 -45.61
C SER A 139 -2.24 -12.81 -47.06
N LEU A 140 -2.99 -11.76 -47.39
CA LEU A 140 -3.41 -11.41 -48.73
C LEU A 140 -2.27 -10.71 -49.46
N ILE A 141 -1.93 -11.21 -50.65
CA ILE A 141 -0.94 -10.56 -51.53
C ILE A 141 -1.63 -9.66 -52.56
N GLY A 142 -2.89 -9.97 -52.88
CA GLY A 142 -3.70 -9.21 -53.82
C GLY A 142 -5.17 -9.56 -53.65
N GLY A 143 -6.03 -9.05 -54.54
CA GLY A 143 -7.49 -9.20 -54.39
C GLY A 143 -8.03 -10.64 -54.51
N HIS A 144 -7.21 -11.63 -54.88
CA HIS A 144 -7.60 -13.06 -54.92
C HIS A 144 -6.45 -14.02 -54.56
N ASN A 145 -5.30 -13.48 -54.14
CA ASN A 145 -4.08 -14.24 -53.97
C ASN A 145 -3.70 -14.25 -52.49
N VAL A 146 -3.37 -15.42 -51.98
CA VAL A 146 -3.15 -15.65 -50.54
C VAL A 146 -1.84 -16.40 -50.35
N VAL A 147 -1.09 -16.04 -49.32
CA VAL A 147 -0.05 -16.92 -48.76
C VAL A 147 -0.45 -17.34 -47.35
N ALA A 148 -0.24 -18.62 -47.07
CA ALA A 148 -0.38 -19.20 -45.74
C ALA A 148 0.94 -19.87 -45.36
N VAL A 149 1.27 -19.82 -44.07
CA VAL A 149 2.46 -20.44 -43.50
C VAL A 149 2.09 -21.36 -42.35
N GLY A 150 2.93 -22.37 -42.11
CA GLY A 150 2.71 -23.30 -41.02
C GLY A 150 3.98 -24.04 -40.62
N ASP A 151 3.78 -25.21 -40.03
CA ASP A 151 4.83 -26.01 -39.43
C ASP A 151 5.85 -26.55 -40.44
N GLN A 152 7.03 -26.88 -39.93
CA GLN A 152 8.13 -27.50 -40.68
C GLN A 152 8.54 -26.71 -41.94
N GLY A 153 8.49 -25.38 -41.88
CA GLY A 153 8.88 -24.49 -42.97
C GLY A 153 7.93 -24.50 -44.16
N THR A 154 6.67 -24.92 -43.98
CA THR A 154 5.72 -25.05 -45.09
C THR A 154 5.09 -23.70 -45.44
N ILE A 155 5.17 -23.34 -46.72
CA ILE A 155 4.50 -22.16 -47.28
C ILE A 155 3.56 -22.61 -48.39
N TRP A 156 2.31 -22.17 -48.33
CA TRP A 156 1.31 -22.38 -49.37
C TRP A 156 0.99 -21.05 -50.04
N LYS A 157 0.95 -21.05 -51.38
CA LYS A 157 0.49 -19.92 -52.18
C LYS A 157 -0.75 -20.30 -52.95
N TYR A 158 -1.81 -19.52 -52.80
CA TYR A 158 -3.02 -19.62 -53.59
C TYR A 158 -2.95 -18.58 -54.71
N ASP A 159 -2.80 -19.05 -55.94
CA ASP A 159 -2.84 -18.20 -57.12
C ASP A 159 -3.64 -18.90 -58.23
N THR A 160 -4.36 -18.12 -59.03
CA THR A 160 -5.20 -18.60 -60.15
C THR A 160 -6.22 -19.70 -59.80
N GLY A 161 -6.61 -19.83 -58.53
CA GLY A 161 -7.60 -20.80 -58.06
C GLY A 161 -7.04 -22.14 -57.57
N VAL A 162 -5.72 -22.27 -57.40
CA VAL A 162 -5.06 -23.50 -56.97
C VAL A 162 -4.02 -23.18 -55.90
N TRP A 163 -3.88 -24.09 -54.92
CA TRP A 163 -2.79 -24.06 -53.95
C TRP A 163 -1.53 -24.71 -54.50
N GLU A 164 -0.43 -23.97 -54.41
CA GLU A 164 0.92 -24.45 -54.68
C GLU A 164 1.73 -24.47 -53.38
N VAL A 165 2.46 -25.56 -53.14
CA VAL A 165 3.34 -25.69 -51.97
C VAL A 165 4.73 -25.21 -52.36
N ILE A 166 5.23 -24.20 -51.67
CA ILE A 166 6.58 -23.68 -51.85
C ILE A 166 7.46 -24.44 -50.86
N SER A 167 8.30 -25.32 -51.41
CA SER A 167 9.21 -26.12 -50.60
C SER A 167 10.50 -25.37 -50.34
N LEU A 168 10.76 -25.04 -49.08
CA LEU A 168 12.02 -24.49 -48.60
C LEU A 168 12.88 -25.58 -47.94
N THR A 169 14.16 -25.30 -47.71
CA THR A 169 15.08 -26.19 -46.97
C THR A 169 15.04 -25.94 -45.46
N ILE A 170 14.09 -25.15 -44.98
CA ILE A 170 13.96 -24.75 -43.58
C ILE A 170 12.99 -25.72 -42.91
N GLU A 171 13.37 -26.22 -41.73
CA GLU A 171 12.53 -27.14 -40.94
C GLU A 171 11.90 -26.45 -39.71
N SER A 172 12.20 -25.16 -39.50
CA SER A 172 11.64 -24.35 -38.42
C SER A 172 10.15 -24.06 -38.67
N ASP A 173 9.35 -24.06 -37.61
CA ASP A 173 7.94 -23.66 -37.69
C ASP A 173 7.84 -22.16 -37.99
N LEU A 174 7.02 -21.82 -38.99
CA LEU A 174 6.75 -20.45 -39.41
C LEU A 174 5.52 -19.97 -38.64
N MET A 175 5.60 -18.78 -38.05
CA MET A 175 4.61 -18.29 -37.09
C MET A 175 3.74 -17.17 -37.65
N ALA A 176 4.28 -16.30 -38.51
CA ALA A 176 3.51 -15.21 -39.09
C ALA A 176 4.01 -14.83 -40.48
N VAL A 177 3.11 -14.24 -41.28
CA VAL A 177 3.38 -13.72 -42.62
C VAL A 177 2.67 -12.39 -42.79
N SER A 178 3.31 -11.43 -43.46
CA SER A 178 2.72 -10.13 -43.77
C SER A 178 3.20 -9.67 -45.15
N PHE A 179 2.28 -9.12 -45.94
CA PHE A 179 2.54 -8.51 -47.24
C PHE A 179 2.06 -7.06 -47.25
N VAL A 180 2.90 -6.16 -47.78
CA VAL A 180 2.53 -4.73 -47.92
C VAL A 180 1.94 -4.41 -49.29
N ASP A 181 2.30 -5.20 -50.29
CA ASP A 181 1.85 -5.10 -51.67
C ASP A 181 1.96 -6.46 -52.36
N GLU A 182 1.73 -6.49 -53.68
CA GLU A 182 1.76 -7.71 -54.49
C GLU A 182 3.17 -8.34 -54.64
N GLU A 183 4.24 -7.66 -54.21
CA GLU A 183 5.63 -8.07 -54.41
C GLU A 183 6.35 -8.35 -53.08
N LEU A 184 6.23 -7.44 -52.10
CA LEU A 184 7.02 -7.45 -50.88
C LEU A 184 6.31 -8.20 -49.75
N GLY A 185 6.92 -9.31 -49.34
CA GLY A 185 6.43 -10.17 -48.28
C GLY A 185 7.51 -10.55 -47.28
N ILE A 186 7.07 -10.83 -46.05
CA ILE A 186 7.94 -11.34 -44.99
C ILE A 186 7.28 -12.48 -44.24
N VAL A 187 8.07 -13.47 -43.88
CA VAL A 187 7.69 -14.56 -43.00
C VAL A 187 8.66 -14.62 -41.83
N VAL A 188 8.13 -14.84 -40.64
CA VAL A 188 8.92 -15.00 -39.41
C VAL A 188 8.55 -16.31 -38.73
N GLY A 189 9.45 -16.85 -37.92
CA GLY A 189 9.20 -18.09 -37.22
C GLY A 189 10.13 -18.40 -36.06
N SER A 190 10.11 -19.68 -35.65
CA SER A 190 10.93 -20.21 -34.56
C SER A 190 12.43 -20.16 -34.88
N GLY A 191 13.25 -20.07 -33.83
CA GLY A 191 14.71 -20.05 -33.95
C GLY A 191 15.25 -18.85 -34.73
N GLY A 192 14.63 -17.68 -34.56
CA GLY A 192 15.00 -16.44 -35.25
C GLY A 192 14.84 -16.51 -36.76
N THR A 193 13.98 -17.38 -37.29
CA THR A 193 13.79 -17.54 -38.73
C THR A 193 13.12 -16.29 -39.30
N ILE A 194 13.76 -15.68 -40.30
CA ILE A 194 13.21 -14.55 -41.07
C ILE A 194 13.42 -14.84 -42.55
N LEU A 195 12.34 -14.77 -43.33
CA LEU A 195 12.34 -14.98 -44.77
C LEU A 195 11.72 -13.79 -45.45
N PHE A 196 12.34 -13.34 -46.54
CA PHE A 196 11.90 -12.18 -47.28
C PHE A 196 11.65 -12.53 -48.74
N SER A 197 10.56 -12.00 -49.31
CA SER A 197 10.23 -12.13 -50.72
C SER A 197 10.06 -10.74 -51.33
N ASP A 198 10.58 -10.57 -52.54
CA ASP A 198 10.43 -9.40 -53.39
C ASP A 198 9.71 -9.70 -54.72
N ASP A 199 9.06 -10.88 -54.81
CA ASP A 199 8.42 -11.40 -56.01
C ASP A 199 7.04 -12.01 -55.74
N GLY A 200 6.34 -11.53 -54.71
CA GLY A 200 4.97 -11.93 -54.38
C GLY A 200 4.91 -13.33 -53.77
N GLY A 201 5.96 -13.71 -53.05
CA GLY A 201 6.07 -15.00 -52.38
C GLY A 201 6.41 -16.16 -53.31
N GLU A 202 6.98 -15.95 -54.50
CA GLU A 202 7.46 -17.04 -55.37
C GLU A 202 8.79 -17.59 -54.87
N ASN A 203 9.69 -16.72 -54.43
CA ASN A 203 10.97 -17.06 -53.81
C ASN A 203 11.10 -16.39 -52.44
N TRP A 204 11.82 -17.07 -51.54
CA TRP A 204 12.02 -16.64 -50.16
C TRP A 204 13.51 -16.70 -49.80
N ASP A 205 14.09 -15.55 -49.53
CA ASP A 205 15.48 -15.40 -49.11
C ASP A 205 15.58 -15.36 -47.59
N TYR A 206 16.48 -16.17 -47.03
CA TYR A 206 16.78 -16.16 -45.59
C TYR A 206 17.48 -14.87 -45.17
N ARG A 207 17.05 -14.32 -44.03
CA ARG A 207 17.64 -13.14 -43.38
C ARG A 207 18.15 -13.51 -42.00
N GLU A 208 19.33 -13.01 -41.64
CA GLU A 208 19.91 -13.25 -40.32
C GLU A 208 19.18 -12.39 -39.26
N ALA A 209 18.61 -13.04 -38.25
CA ALA A 209 18.15 -12.36 -37.05
C ALA A 209 19.32 -11.80 -36.23
N PRO A 210 19.13 -10.69 -35.49
CA PRO A 210 20.14 -10.12 -34.62
C PRO A 210 20.57 -11.10 -33.52
N GLU A 211 21.80 -10.98 -33.00
CA GLU A 211 22.42 -11.95 -32.06
C GLU A 211 21.50 -12.32 -30.89
N GLY A 212 20.79 -11.34 -30.32
CA GLY A 212 19.86 -11.57 -29.23
C GLY A 212 18.58 -12.34 -29.61
N ALA A 213 18.09 -12.23 -30.84
CA ALA A 213 16.85 -12.88 -31.30
C ALA A 213 17.08 -14.17 -32.11
N SER A 214 18.34 -14.59 -32.26
CA SER A 214 18.71 -15.75 -33.09
C SER A 214 18.17 -17.10 -32.61
N GLU A 215 17.78 -17.22 -31.34
CA GLU A 215 17.14 -18.42 -30.78
C GLU A 215 15.69 -18.18 -30.34
N ALA A 216 15.18 -16.95 -30.50
CA ALA A 216 13.83 -16.58 -30.05
C ALA A 216 12.76 -17.04 -31.03
N VAL A 217 11.50 -17.14 -30.58
CA VAL A 217 10.36 -17.39 -31.47
C VAL A 217 9.79 -16.03 -31.86
N ILE A 218 9.90 -15.67 -33.14
CA ILE A 218 9.30 -14.44 -33.66
C ILE A 218 7.85 -14.78 -34.03
N ILE A 219 6.89 -14.20 -33.31
CA ILE A 219 5.48 -14.62 -33.32
C ILE A 219 4.59 -13.76 -34.20
N SER A 220 4.95 -12.49 -34.41
CA SER A 220 4.15 -11.54 -35.19
C SER A 220 5.06 -10.57 -35.91
N VAL A 221 4.68 -10.20 -37.13
CA VAL A 221 5.41 -9.31 -38.03
C VAL A 221 4.42 -8.47 -38.82
N GLU A 222 4.72 -7.18 -38.98
CA GLU A 222 3.80 -6.28 -39.66
C GLU A 222 4.54 -5.23 -40.50
N PHE A 223 4.05 -5.03 -41.72
CA PHE A 223 4.48 -3.97 -42.62
C PHE A 223 3.64 -2.70 -42.42
N TYR A 224 4.26 -1.66 -41.87
CA TYR A 224 3.62 -0.34 -41.91
C TYR A 224 3.71 0.32 -43.29
N SER A 225 4.86 0.15 -43.94
CA SER A 225 5.16 0.74 -45.24
C SER A 225 6.29 -0.02 -45.92
N PRO A 226 6.52 0.17 -47.22
CA PRO A 226 7.66 -0.42 -47.95
C PRO A 226 9.05 0.03 -47.45
N THR A 227 9.13 0.72 -46.31
CA THR A 227 10.37 1.25 -45.74
C THR A 227 10.60 0.85 -44.29
N ARG A 228 9.63 0.20 -43.63
CA ARG A 228 9.70 -0.13 -42.21
C ARG A 228 8.85 -1.36 -41.87
N ILE A 229 9.49 -2.32 -41.21
CA ILE A 229 8.87 -3.56 -40.71
C ILE A 229 9.15 -3.65 -39.22
N TYR A 230 8.15 -4.06 -38.45
CA TYR A 230 8.30 -4.42 -37.05
C TYR A 230 7.98 -5.90 -36.86
N ALA A 231 8.71 -6.54 -35.96
CA ALA A 231 8.40 -7.88 -35.51
C ALA A 231 8.57 -7.98 -34.00
N ILE A 232 7.86 -8.91 -33.37
CA ILE A 232 7.96 -9.16 -31.94
C ILE A 232 8.25 -10.64 -31.67
N THR A 233 8.95 -10.89 -30.56
CA THR A 233 9.18 -12.24 -30.05
C THR A 233 8.18 -12.60 -28.96
N ASP A 234 8.01 -13.90 -28.75
CA ASP A 234 7.24 -14.47 -27.63
C ASP A 234 7.68 -13.91 -26.28
N ASP A 235 9.00 -13.80 -26.05
CA ASP A 235 9.57 -13.27 -24.81
C ASP A 235 9.51 -11.74 -24.67
N GLY A 236 8.91 -11.02 -25.63
CA GLY A 236 8.62 -9.60 -25.52
C GLY A 236 9.77 -8.69 -25.96
N ARG A 237 10.49 -9.04 -27.02
CA ARG A 237 11.47 -8.16 -27.68
C ARG A 237 10.87 -7.55 -28.94
N ILE A 238 11.35 -6.38 -29.31
CA ILE A 238 10.93 -5.66 -30.51
C ILE A 238 12.10 -5.66 -31.49
N LEU A 239 11.84 -6.16 -32.69
CA LEU A 239 12.76 -6.12 -33.81
C LEU A 239 12.27 -5.08 -34.84
N ILE A 240 13.22 -4.40 -35.46
CA ILE A 240 12.94 -3.43 -36.52
C ILE A 240 13.82 -3.69 -37.73
N SER A 241 13.23 -3.54 -38.92
CA SER A 241 13.97 -3.38 -40.16
C SER A 241 13.56 -2.08 -40.84
N MET A 242 14.54 -1.31 -41.31
CA MET A 242 14.30 -0.03 -41.96
C MET A 242 15.25 0.22 -43.13
N ASN A 243 14.76 0.95 -44.13
CA ASN A 243 15.62 1.44 -45.20
C ASN A 243 16.71 2.36 -44.65
N ASN A 244 17.96 2.08 -45.00
CA ASN A 244 19.09 2.93 -44.64
C ASN A 244 19.64 3.63 -45.89
N VAL A 245 19.31 4.91 -46.03
CA VAL A 245 19.73 5.74 -47.16
C VAL A 245 21.26 5.93 -47.23
N VAL A 246 21.96 5.82 -46.10
CA VAL A 246 23.40 6.04 -46.02
C VAL A 246 24.19 4.80 -46.45
N SER A 247 23.76 3.61 -46.00
CA SER A 247 24.38 2.34 -46.43
C SER A 247 23.80 1.79 -47.73
N GLY A 248 22.64 2.30 -48.18
CA GLY A 248 21.89 1.76 -49.32
C GLY A 248 21.22 0.42 -49.02
N THR A 249 21.01 0.10 -47.74
CA THR A 249 20.38 -1.17 -47.31
C THR A 249 18.86 -1.06 -47.42
N GLU A 250 18.25 -2.00 -48.12
CA GLU A 250 16.80 -2.12 -48.28
C GLU A 250 16.15 -2.74 -47.04
N VAL A 251 14.87 -2.45 -46.83
CA VAL A 251 14.04 -2.97 -45.76
C VAL A 251 13.94 -4.49 -45.87
N GLY A 252 13.89 -5.17 -44.73
CA GLY A 252 13.89 -6.64 -44.65
C GLY A 252 15.28 -7.26 -44.76
N TYR A 253 16.31 -6.53 -45.22
CA TYR A 253 17.67 -7.06 -45.34
C TYR A 253 18.43 -7.09 -44.00
N LEU A 254 18.39 -6.00 -43.25
CA LEU A 254 19.05 -5.85 -41.95
C LEU A 254 18.01 -5.72 -40.84
N TRP A 255 18.21 -6.48 -39.76
CA TRP A 255 17.34 -6.51 -38.59
C TRP A 255 18.11 -6.08 -37.34
N GLU A 256 17.50 -5.21 -36.57
CA GLU A 256 18.07 -4.68 -35.32
C GLU A 256 17.10 -4.92 -34.16
N LEU A 257 17.65 -5.16 -32.97
CA LEU A 257 16.87 -5.13 -31.74
C LEU A 257 16.67 -3.67 -31.32
N VAL A 258 15.43 -3.34 -30.95
CA VAL A 258 15.12 -2.02 -30.40
C VAL A 258 15.46 -2.03 -28.92
N ASP A 259 16.42 -1.19 -28.51
CA ASP A 259 16.61 -0.88 -27.09
C ASP A 259 15.48 0.03 -26.62
N PHE A 260 14.82 -0.33 -25.51
CA PHE A 260 13.66 0.40 -25.04
C PHE A 260 13.68 0.74 -23.55
N GLU A 261 12.88 1.73 -23.16
CA GLU A 261 12.51 2.01 -21.77
C GLU A 261 11.12 1.42 -21.52
N ARG A 262 10.96 0.65 -20.45
CA ARG A 262 9.66 0.06 -20.07
C ARG A 262 9.03 0.88 -18.97
N HIS A 263 7.86 1.47 -19.20
CA HIS A 263 7.09 2.15 -18.16
C HIS A 263 6.09 1.18 -17.50
N TYR A 264 6.23 0.99 -16.18
CA TYR A 264 5.45 0.07 -15.36
C TYR A 264 5.55 0.45 -13.88
N PRO A 265 4.49 0.31 -13.06
CA PRO A 265 3.14 -0.17 -13.38
C PRO A 265 2.32 0.80 -14.24
N PRO A 266 1.27 0.33 -14.96
CA PRO A 266 0.38 1.19 -15.74
C PRO A 266 -0.20 2.31 -14.86
N GLY A 267 -0.36 3.50 -15.42
CA GLY A 267 -0.78 4.69 -14.66
C GLY A 267 0.25 5.23 -13.66
N SER A 268 1.54 4.93 -13.84
CA SER A 268 2.63 5.49 -13.03
C SER A 268 3.70 6.15 -13.91
N ASN A 269 4.62 6.90 -13.27
CA ASN A 269 5.83 7.43 -13.94
C ASN A 269 7.07 6.56 -13.62
N GLU A 270 6.89 5.34 -13.12
CA GLU A 270 7.99 4.42 -12.87
C GLU A 270 8.44 3.76 -14.19
N TYR A 271 9.74 3.56 -14.35
CA TYR A 271 10.32 3.00 -15.55
C TYR A 271 11.57 2.16 -15.28
N LEU A 272 11.81 1.20 -16.16
CA LEU A 272 13.04 0.40 -16.24
C LEU A 272 13.81 0.82 -17.49
N LEU A 273 15.09 1.13 -17.31
CA LEU A 273 16.01 1.47 -18.40
C LEU A 273 16.62 0.22 -19.00
N GLU A 274 16.55 0.10 -20.34
CA GLU A 274 17.19 -0.95 -21.13
C GLU A 274 16.92 -2.38 -20.59
N PRO A 275 15.65 -2.78 -20.32
CA PRO A 275 15.37 -4.16 -20.02
C PRO A 275 15.61 -5.01 -21.27
N ALA A 276 16.05 -6.25 -21.09
CA ALA A 276 16.29 -7.17 -22.20
C ALA A 276 15.00 -7.61 -22.90
N THR A 277 13.88 -7.62 -22.16
CA THR A 277 12.56 -8.09 -22.58
C THR A 277 11.45 -7.35 -21.83
N LEU A 278 10.20 -7.45 -22.32
CA LEU A 278 9.02 -6.95 -21.60
C LEU A 278 8.59 -7.86 -20.45
N ASP A 279 9.20 -9.04 -20.28
CA ASP A 279 8.90 -10.02 -19.22
C ASP A 279 7.43 -10.47 -19.20
N VAL A 280 6.80 -10.47 -20.39
CA VAL A 280 5.43 -10.90 -20.64
C VAL A 280 5.39 -11.59 -22.00
N GLU A 281 4.58 -12.63 -22.12
CA GLU A 281 4.31 -13.31 -23.38
C GLU A 281 3.38 -12.45 -24.25
N LEU A 282 3.91 -11.96 -25.37
CA LEU A 282 3.13 -11.17 -26.32
C LEU A 282 2.33 -12.08 -27.25
N THR A 283 1.26 -11.54 -27.82
CA THR A 283 0.41 -12.26 -28.79
C THR A 283 0.49 -11.62 -30.17
N THR A 284 0.30 -10.30 -30.27
CA THR A 284 0.39 -9.58 -31.55
C THR A 284 1.01 -8.19 -31.41
N VAL A 285 1.46 -7.64 -32.54
CA VAL A 285 1.88 -6.25 -32.70
C VAL A 285 1.09 -5.61 -33.84
N GLU A 286 0.51 -4.44 -33.57
CA GLU A 286 -0.19 -3.64 -34.56
C GLU A 286 0.57 -2.33 -34.78
N VAL A 287 0.88 -2.04 -36.05
CA VAL A 287 1.69 -0.87 -36.41
C VAL A 287 0.83 0.23 -37.02
N VAL A 288 0.44 1.18 -36.18
CA VAL A 288 -0.48 2.27 -36.56
C VAL A 288 0.20 3.37 -37.34
N THR A 289 1.44 3.69 -36.99
CA THR A 289 2.26 4.68 -37.71
C THR A 289 3.72 4.24 -37.73
N THR A 290 4.59 4.91 -38.49
CA THR A 290 6.04 4.64 -38.44
C THR A 290 6.63 4.62 -37.02
N SER A 291 6.02 5.31 -36.05
CA SER A 291 6.49 5.33 -34.66
C SER A 291 5.47 4.82 -33.65
N LYS A 292 4.23 4.53 -34.06
CA LYS A 292 3.18 4.13 -33.12
C LYS A 292 2.91 2.63 -33.26
N LEU A 293 3.14 1.92 -32.16
CA LEU A 293 3.00 0.47 -32.04
C LEU A 293 2.05 0.20 -30.88
N LEU A 294 1.13 -0.74 -31.06
CA LEU A 294 0.38 -1.35 -29.96
C LEU A 294 0.72 -2.83 -29.90
N MET A 295 0.78 -3.37 -28.69
CA MET A 295 1.10 -4.77 -28.45
C MET A 295 0.15 -5.33 -27.39
N THR A 296 -0.30 -6.54 -27.62
CA THR A 296 -1.15 -7.30 -26.70
C THR A 296 -0.39 -8.52 -26.16
N GLY A 297 -0.89 -9.10 -25.08
CA GLY A 297 -0.33 -10.33 -24.55
C GLY A 297 -1.25 -11.03 -23.57
N VAL A 298 -0.70 -12.06 -22.93
CA VAL A 298 -1.36 -12.85 -21.90
C VAL A 298 -1.65 -12.04 -20.64
N ASP A 299 -2.53 -12.54 -19.77
CA ASP A 299 -2.86 -11.94 -18.47
C ASP A 299 -3.30 -10.46 -18.55
N GLY A 300 -3.99 -10.09 -19.63
CA GLY A 300 -4.55 -8.76 -19.84
C GLY A 300 -3.51 -7.70 -20.22
N TYR A 301 -2.37 -8.13 -20.75
CA TYR A 301 -1.28 -7.22 -21.11
C TYR A 301 -1.63 -6.38 -22.34
N LEU A 302 -1.54 -5.07 -22.17
CA LEU A 302 -1.66 -4.07 -23.23
C LEU A 302 -0.54 -3.06 -23.09
N SER A 303 0.14 -2.77 -24.20
CA SER A 303 1.18 -1.75 -24.21
C SER A 303 1.20 -0.97 -25.51
N MET A 304 1.74 0.24 -25.42
CA MET A 304 1.86 1.15 -26.55
C MET A 304 3.24 1.81 -26.55
N SER A 305 3.78 2.00 -27.75
CA SER A 305 4.92 2.87 -28.00
C SER A 305 4.51 3.95 -29.00
N VAL A 306 4.94 5.20 -28.77
CA VAL A 306 4.70 6.34 -29.70
C VAL A 306 5.96 6.78 -30.45
N ASN A 307 7.10 6.16 -30.15
CA ASN A 307 8.45 6.52 -30.62
C ASN A 307 9.21 5.33 -31.25
N GLY A 308 8.48 4.45 -31.93
CA GLY A 308 9.02 3.39 -32.78
C GLY A 308 9.63 2.23 -32.02
N GLY A 309 9.19 2.01 -30.78
CA GLY A 309 9.57 0.90 -29.91
C GLY A 309 10.49 1.30 -28.77
N THR A 310 11.08 2.51 -28.79
CA THR A 310 12.11 2.92 -27.81
C THR A 310 11.57 3.30 -26.43
N ILE A 311 10.28 3.63 -26.30
CA ILE A 311 9.59 3.74 -25.00
C ILE A 311 8.32 2.92 -25.12
N VAL A 312 8.22 1.85 -24.33
CA VAL A 312 7.06 0.98 -24.26
C VAL A 312 6.34 1.24 -22.94
N SER A 313 5.12 1.77 -23.02
CA SER A 313 4.30 2.07 -21.86
C SER A 313 3.16 1.06 -21.74
N GLN A 314 3.10 0.36 -20.61
CA GLN A 314 1.96 -0.50 -20.30
C GLN A 314 0.71 0.37 -20.06
N GLN A 315 -0.40 0.01 -20.70
CA GLN A 315 -1.67 0.72 -20.59
C GLN A 315 -2.53 0.17 -19.45
N ILE A 316 -3.42 0.99 -18.91
CA ILE A 316 -4.39 0.56 -17.92
C ILE A 316 -5.47 -0.28 -18.61
N ASN A 317 -5.61 -1.55 -18.21
CA ASN A 317 -6.65 -2.45 -18.68
C ASN A 317 -7.85 -2.47 -17.71
N PRO A 318 -9.07 -2.08 -18.13
CA PRO A 318 -10.26 -2.08 -17.28
C PRO A 318 -10.77 -3.48 -16.90
N LEU A 319 -10.40 -4.53 -17.64
CA LEU A 319 -10.74 -5.92 -17.35
C LEU A 319 -9.74 -6.61 -16.41
N GLY A 320 -8.62 -5.95 -16.06
CA GLY A 320 -7.57 -6.55 -15.24
C GLY A 320 -6.97 -7.81 -15.89
N ASN A 321 -6.57 -8.79 -15.08
CA ASN A 321 -5.92 -10.01 -15.57
C ASN A 321 -6.93 -11.15 -15.85
N ASP A 322 -8.22 -10.84 -15.98
CA ASP A 322 -9.26 -11.85 -16.16
C ASP A 322 -9.33 -12.43 -17.60
N THR A 323 -8.64 -11.80 -18.56
CA THR A 323 -8.64 -12.17 -19.99
C THR A 323 -7.24 -12.01 -20.58
N SER A 324 -6.86 -12.86 -21.54
CA SER A 324 -5.74 -12.57 -22.45
C SER A 324 -6.27 -11.82 -23.67
N PHE A 325 -5.45 -10.93 -24.26
CA PHE A 325 -5.79 -10.28 -25.51
C PHE A 325 -5.06 -10.99 -26.65
N ASN A 326 -5.82 -11.47 -27.63
CA ASN A 326 -5.31 -12.28 -28.72
C ASN A 326 -4.95 -11.42 -29.93
N ASP A 327 -5.72 -10.36 -30.18
CA ASP A 327 -5.49 -9.49 -31.35
C ASP A 327 -5.92 -8.04 -31.08
N ILE A 328 -5.38 -7.11 -31.88
CA ILE A 328 -5.70 -5.69 -31.83
C ILE A 328 -5.68 -5.08 -33.22
N VAL A 329 -6.73 -4.30 -33.54
CA VAL A 329 -6.88 -3.70 -34.86
C VAL A 329 -7.23 -2.22 -34.76
N MET A 330 -6.57 -1.40 -35.56
CA MET A 330 -6.71 0.05 -35.50
C MET A 330 -7.39 0.59 -36.78
N LEU A 331 -8.65 1.00 -36.67
CA LEU A 331 -9.41 1.56 -37.80
C LEU A 331 -8.83 2.87 -38.31
N THR A 332 -8.29 3.65 -37.38
CA THR A 332 -7.65 4.93 -37.65
C THR A 332 -6.48 5.09 -36.70
N GLY A 333 -5.71 6.17 -36.82
CA GLY A 333 -4.65 6.50 -35.85
C GLY A 333 -5.12 6.71 -34.40
N PHE A 334 -6.44 6.64 -34.14
CA PHE A 334 -7.10 6.97 -32.88
C PHE A 334 -8.13 5.92 -32.46
N ILE A 335 -8.94 5.41 -33.39
CA ILE A 335 -10.00 4.45 -33.07
C ILE A 335 -9.52 3.03 -33.32
N GLY A 336 -9.66 2.14 -32.34
CA GLY A 336 -9.29 0.74 -32.46
C GLY A 336 -9.97 -0.16 -31.44
N VAL A 337 -9.75 -1.46 -31.62
CA VAL A 337 -10.35 -2.52 -30.80
C VAL A 337 -9.30 -3.57 -30.46
N ALA A 338 -9.26 -4.01 -29.21
CA ALA A 338 -8.55 -5.22 -28.79
C ALA A 338 -9.57 -6.32 -28.44
N VAL A 339 -9.32 -7.54 -28.90
CA VAL A 339 -10.20 -8.70 -28.68
C VAL A 339 -9.47 -9.79 -27.90
N GLY A 340 -10.21 -10.52 -27.08
CA GLY A 340 -9.64 -11.51 -26.17
C GLY A 340 -10.58 -12.63 -25.75
N ASP A 341 -10.10 -13.39 -24.78
CA ASP A 341 -10.80 -14.55 -24.23
C ASP A 341 -12.13 -14.18 -23.55
N GLY A 342 -13.05 -15.15 -23.46
CA GLY A 342 -14.35 -14.98 -22.82
C GLY A 342 -15.25 -13.93 -23.49
N GLY A 343 -15.03 -13.64 -24.77
CA GLY A 343 -15.74 -12.61 -25.52
C GLY A 343 -15.32 -11.18 -25.15
N ALA A 344 -14.14 -10.98 -24.59
CA ALA A 344 -13.65 -9.66 -24.20
C ALA A 344 -13.41 -8.77 -25.42
N ILE A 345 -13.97 -7.56 -25.40
CA ILE A 345 -13.71 -6.51 -26.38
C ILE A 345 -13.41 -5.21 -25.64
N LEU A 346 -12.25 -4.63 -25.91
CA LEU A 346 -11.91 -3.28 -25.51
C LEU A 346 -11.93 -2.36 -26.72
N TRP A 347 -12.54 -1.20 -26.56
CA TRP A 347 -12.61 -0.15 -27.57
C TRP A 347 -11.88 1.09 -27.09
N THR A 348 -11.22 1.80 -28.00
CA THR A 348 -10.57 3.08 -27.70
C THR A 348 -10.83 4.09 -28.81
N GLU A 349 -10.99 5.36 -28.44
CA GLU A 349 -11.00 6.50 -29.37
C GLU A 349 -9.72 7.36 -29.31
N GLU A 350 -8.77 7.00 -28.43
CA GLU A 350 -7.50 7.71 -28.23
C GLU A 350 -6.28 6.84 -28.55
N ALA A 351 -6.52 5.75 -29.27
CA ALA A 351 -5.57 4.74 -29.69
C ALA A 351 -4.74 4.22 -28.53
N GLY A 352 -5.47 3.90 -27.45
CA GLY A 352 -4.95 3.31 -26.23
C GLY A 352 -3.97 4.21 -25.49
N ALA A 353 -4.02 5.54 -25.67
CA ALA A 353 -3.20 6.46 -24.88
C ALA A 353 -3.90 6.78 -23.57
N ASP A 354 -3.37 6.34 -22.43
CA ASP A 354 -3.95 6.68 -21.12
C ASP A 354 -3.92 8.20 -20.88
N ASP A 355 -5.07 8.72 -20.45
CA ASP A 355 -5.29 10.16 -20.40
C ASP A 355 -4.83 10.73 -19.05
N GLN A 356 -4.05 11.81 -19.07
CA GLN A 356 -3.59 12.49 -17.85
C GLN A 356 -4.71 13.37 -17.30
N VAL A 357 -5.69 12.73 -16.67
CA VAL A 357 -6.82 13.46 -16.12
C VAL A 357 -6.40 14.12 -14.80
N GLY A 358 -6.30 15.45 -14.83
CA GLY A 358 -6.29 16.22 -13.60
C GLY A 358 -7.61 15.97 -12.86
N PHE A 359 -7.53 15.44 -11.64
CA PHE A 359 -8.63 15.04 -10.75
C PHE A 359 -10.03 15.50 -11.21
N VAL A 360 -10.81 14.60 -11.84
CA VAL A 360 -12.25 14.79 -11.96
C VAL A 360 -12.80 14.63 -10.54
N VAL A 361 -13.15 15.76 -9.92
CA VAL A 361 -13.91 15.72 -8.67
C VAL A 361 -15.19 14.96 -8.96
N PRO A 362 -15.45 13.79 -8.34
CA PRO A 362 -16.76 13.18 -8.43
C PRO A 362 -17.74 14.26 -7.99
N GLU A 363 -18.70 14.63 -8.84
CA GLU A 363 -19.75 15.53 -8.42
C GLU A 363 -20.56 14.82 -7.34
N TYR A 364 -20.19 15.04 -6.08
CA TYR A 364 -21.00 14.67 -4.94
C TYR A 364 -22.20 15.62 -4.91
N ASN A 365 -23.12 15.40 -5.85
CA ASN A 365 -24.34 16.18 -6.04
C ASN A 365 -25.24 16.15 -4.78
N ASN A 366 -25.00 15.19 -3.87
CA ASN A 366 -25.64 15.12 -2.57
C ASN A 366 -24.73 14.41 -1.53
N PHE A 367 -24.87 14.78 -0.25
CA PHE A 367 -24.22 14.13 0.89
C PHE A 367 -24.50 12.62 0.97
N GLY A 368 -25.66 12.15 0.49
CA GLY A 368 -25.99 10.71 0.48
C GLY A 368 -25.00 9.87 -0.32
N VAL A 369 -24.66 10.28 -1.54
CA VAL A 369 -23.68 9.59 -2.41
C VAL A 369 -22.30 9.59 -1.76
N PHE A 370 -21.92 10.72 -1.16
CA PHE A 370 -20.66 10.81 -0.41
C PHE A 370 -20.59 9.80 0.75
N VAL A 371 -21.69 9.63 1.50
CA VAL A 371 -21.74 8.66 2.59
C VAL A 371 -21.67 7.23 2.07
N ASP A 372 -22.35 6.90 0.97
CA ASP A 372 -22.36 5.54 0.46
C ASP A 372 -20.98 5.05 0.02
N GLU A 373 -20.19 5.92 -0.61
CA GLU A 373 -18.81 5.63 -1.00
C GLU A 373 -17.84 5.59 0.20
N THR A 374 -18.02 6.50 1.16
CA THR A 374 -17.02 6.70 2.22
C THR A 374 -17.33 5.97 3.53
N LYS A 375 -18.54 5.41 3.70
CA LYS A 375 -18.99 4.79 4.97
C LYS A 375 -18.09 3.67 5.45
N ALA A 376 -17.54 2.85 4.55
CA ALA A 376 -16.69 1.72 4.92
C ALA A 376 -15.38 2.21 5.55
N MET A 377 -14.72 3.18 4.92
CA MET A 377 -13.50 3.81 5.42
C MET A 377 -13.75 4.54 6.75
N PHE A 378 -14.86 5.27 6.85
CA PHE A 378 -15.25 5.95 8.09
C PHE A 378 -15.53 4.97 9.23
N LEU A 379 -16.26 3.89 8.97
CA LEU A 379 -16.56 2.88 9.98
C LEU A 379 -15.29 2.16 10.44
N ALA A 380 -14.37 1.84 9.52
CA ALA A 380 -13.07 1.27 9.84
C ALA A 380 -12.26 2.22 10.74
N GLY A 381 -12.18 3.51 10.39
CA GLY A 381 -11.51 4.54 11.19
C GLY A 381 -12.13 4.71 12.57
N PHE A 382 -13.47 4.71 12.66
CA PHE A 382 -14.19 4.80 13.91
C PHE A 382 -13.89 3.61 14.84
N ILE A 383 -13.95 2.39 14.31
CA ILE A 383 -13.64 1.17 15.07
C ILE A 383 -12.18 1.19 15.53
N ALA A 384 -11.26 1.60 14.66
CA ALA A 384 -9.84 1.75 14.98
C ALA A 384 -9.64 2.74 16.15
N THR A 385 -10.26 3.92 16.09
CA THR A 385 -10.23 4.92 17.17
C THR A 385 -10.77 4.36 18.49
N VAL A 386 -11.93 3.71 18.46
CA VAL A 386 -12.53 3.11 19.68
C VAL A 386 -11.61 2.05 20.28
N LYS A 387 -10.99 1.20 19.46
CA LYS A 387 -10.05 0.17 19.93
C LYS A 387 -8.84 0.79 20.64
N ILE A 388 -8.12 1.73 20.00
CA ILE A 388 -6.93 2.34 20.63
C ILE A 388 -7.28 3.08 21.92
N VAL A 389 -8.43 3.75 21.96
CA VAL A 389 -8.91 4.45 23.15
C VAL A 389 -9.23 3.47 24.27
N ALA A 390 -9.99 2.40 23.99
CA ALA A 390 -10.39 1.43 25.00
C ALA A 390 -9.18 0.77 25.66
N PHE A 391 -8.23 0.28 24.85
CA PHE A 391 -7.00 -0.32 25.38
C PHE A 391 -6.11 0.72 26.06
N GLY A 392 -6.03 1.95 25.53
CA GLY A 392 -5.30 3.06 26.14
C GLY A 392 -5.83 3.42 27.53
N ILE A 393 -7.16 3.47 27.71
CA ILE A 393 -7.80 3.72 29.01
C ILE A 393 -7.46 2.62 30.01
N ILE A 394 -7.56 1.34 29.60
CA ILE A 394 -7.26 0.19 30.47
C ILE A 394 -5.79 0.23 30.93
N LEU A 395 -4.86 0.42 29.98
CA LEU A 395 -3.43 0.49 30.25
C LEU A 395 -3.10 1.69 31.15
N GLY A 396 -3.63 2.87 30.82
CA GLY A 396 -3.44 4.09 31.60
C GLY A 396 -3.98 3.95 33.03
N PHE A 397 -5.16 3.36 33.21
CA PHE A 397 -5.75 3.12 34.52
C PHE A 397 -4.91 2.18 35.37
N PHE A 398 -4.48 1.06 34.78
CA PHE A 398 -3.63 0.08 35.46
C PHE A 398 -2.30 0.70 35.92
N LEU A 399 -1.63 1.43 35.02
CA LEU A 399 -0.38 2.12 35.33
C LEU A 399 -0.61 3.24 36.36
N GLY A 400 -1.67 4.02 36.21
CA GLY A 400 -2.02 5.12 37.11
C GLY A 400 -2.20 4.65 38.55
N ILE A 401 -2.98 3.59 38.78
CA ILE A 401 -3.16 3.02 40.12
C ILE A 401 -1.83 2.52 40.68
N THR A 402 -1.11 1.73 39.88
CA THR A 402 0.13 1.08 40.33
C THR A 402 1.17 2.13 40.73
N LEU A 403 1.35 3.16 39.90
CA LEU A 403 2.29 4.25 40.15
C LEU A 403 1.85 5.14 41.32
N ALA A 404 0.55 5.41 41.48
CA ALA A 404 0.04 6.17 42.61
C ALA A 404 0.31 5.46 43.94
N MET A 405 0.17 4.13 43.97
CA MET A 405 0.53 3.32 45.14
C MET A 405 2.04 3.34 45.40
N CYS A 406 2.86 3.25 44.36
CA CYS A 406 4.32 3.40 44.49
C CYS A 406 4.72 4.78 45.04
N LYS A 407 4.06 5.85 44.60
CA LYS A 407 4.34 7.23 45.01
C LYS A 407 3.87 7.52 46.45
N THR A 408 2.80 6.89 46.90
CA THR A 408 2.30 7.01 48.29
C THR A 408 2.97 6.06 49.28
N SER A 409 3.78 5.11 48.80
CA SER A 409 4.49 4.15 49.65
C SER A 409 5.42 4.84 50.67
N PRO A 410 5.32 4.50 51.97
CA PRO A 410 6.20 5.04 53.00
C PRO A 410 7.57 4.36 53.06
N THR A 411 7.82 3.31 52.26
CA THR A 411 9.04 2.48 52.32
C THR A 411 10.28 3.26 51.87
N SER A 412 11.11 3.67 52.83
CA SER A 412 12.45 4.19 52.56
C SER A 412 13.46 3.05 52.40
N LEU A 413 14.56 3.32 51.70
CA LEU A 413 15.68 2.38 51.58
C LEU A 413 16.17 1.92 52.96
N ARG A 414 16.22 2.85 53.93
CA ARG A 414 16.49 2.56 55.34
C ARG A 414 15.54 1.51 55.93
N TYR A 415 14.23 1.69 55.77
CA TYR A 415 13.23 0.75 56.30
C TYR A 415 13.36 -0.67 55.70
N ILE A 416 13.69 -0.77 54.40
CA ILE A 416 13.90 -2.05 53.74
C ILE A 416 15.14 -2.76 54.32
N VAL A 417 16.21 -2.01 54.50
CA VAL A 417 17.53 -2.53 54.91
C VAL A 417 17.56 -2.85 56.41
N GLU A 418 16.82 -2.11 57.26
CA GLU A 418 16.68 -2.40 58.70
C GLU A 418 16.00 -3.74 59.00
N ARG A 419 15.27 -4.32 58.03
CA ARG A 419 14.57 -5.61 58.20
C ARG A 419 15.48 -6.83 58.00
N PHE A 420 16.67 -6.64 57.44
CA PHE A 420 17.63 -7.71 57.13
C PHE A 420 18.94 -7.47 57.88
N ASP A 421 19.65 -8.56 58.21
CA ASP A 421 20.97 -8.44 58.83
C ASP A 421 21.98 -7.81 57.86
N HIS A 422 22.85 -6.94 58.37
CA HIS A 422 23.80 -6.13 57.61
C HIS A 422 24.76 -6.99 56.77
N ARG A 423 25.08 -8.20 57.23
CA ARG A 423 25.89 -9.17 56.48
C ARG A 423 25.20 -9.64 55.20
N HIS A 424 23.89 -9.90 55.25
CA HIS A 424 23.10 -10.32 54.10
C HIS A 424 22.90 -9.17 53.11
N VAL A 425 22.71 -7.94 53.60
CA VAL A 425 22.60 -6.75 52.75
C VAL A 425 23.89 -6.48 51.98
N ARG A 426 25.06 -6.58 52.65
CA ARG A 426 26.36 -6.47 51.99
C ARG A 426 26.61 -7.61 51.00
N ALA A 427 26.23 -8.83 51.35
CA ALA A 427 26.34 -9.98 50.45
C ALA A 427 25.49 -9.80 49.17
N MET A 428 24.30 -9.21 49.26
CA MET A 428 23.50 -8.83 48.09
C MET A 428 24.08 -7.66 47.29
N GLY A 429 24.88 -6.79 47.92
CA GLY A 429 25.56 -5.70 47.23
C GLY A 429 26.59 -6.18 46.19
N ILE A 430 27.22 -7.34 46.41
CA ILE A 430 28.24 -7.92 45.50
C ILE A 430 27.65 -8.27 44.12
N PRO A 431 26.59 -9.09 44.00
CA PRO A 431 26.01 -9.42 42.69
C PRO A 431 25.35 -8.19 42.03
N ILE A 432 24.78 -7.26 42.81
CA ILE A 432 24.21 -6.02 42.27
C ILE A 432 25.30 -5.13 41.66
N LEU A 433 26.44 -5.00 42.34
CA LEU A 433 27.60 -4.25 41.83
C LEU A 433 28.18 -4.91 40.57
N ALA A 434 28.36 -6.23 40.60
CA ALA A 434 28.89 -6.98 39.45
C ALA A 434 27.96 -6.88 38.24
N GLY A 435 26.65 -7.04 38.44
CA GLY A 435 25.64 -6.83 37.39
C GLY A 435 25.60 -5.39 36.88
N GLY A 436 25.73 -4.40 37.76
CA GLY A 436 25.81 -2.98 37.37
C GLY A 436 27.03 -2.67 36.50
N LEU A 437 28.20 -3.17 36.88
CA LEU A 437 29.44 -3.02 36.10
C LEU A 437 29.36 -3.76 34.76
N TYR A 438 28.73 -4.94 34.72
CA TYR A 438 28.50 -5.68 33.48
C TYR A 438 27.57 -4.92 32.51
N GLN A 439 26.45 -4.40 33.01
CA GLN A 439 25.52 -3.60 32.18
C GLN A 439 26.18 -2.29 31.70
N PHE A 440 27.00 -1.66 32.55
CA PHE A 440 27.77 -0.49 32.15
C PHE A 440 28.78 -0.82 31.05
N TYR A 441 29.57 -1.88 31.21
CA TYR A 441 30.59 -2.28 30.24
C TYR A 441 29.99 -2.72 28.91
N SER A 442 28.91 -3.51 28.95
CA SER A 442 28.22 -4.00 27.75
C SER A 442 27.53 -2.91 26.92
N GLY A 443 27.22 -1.76 27.52
CA GLY A 443 26.66 -0.61 26.80
C GLY A 443 27.72 0.28 26.13
N ILE A 444 29.00 0.17 26.49
CA ILE A 444 30.07 1.05 25.95
C ILE A 444 30.28 0.88 24.43
N PRO A 445 30.38 -0.34 23.85
CA PRO A 445 30.66 -0.52 22.43
C PRO A 445 29.65 0.23 21.54
N GLY A 446 28.34 0.00 21.75
CA GLY A 446 27.31 0.64 20.93
C GLY A 446 27.21 2.17 21.10
N THR A 447 27.81 2.75 22.15
CA THR A 447 27.96 4.23 22.23
C THR A 447 29.19 4.76 21.50
N ARG A 448 30.25 3.95 21.36
CA ARG A 448 31.48 4.32 20.64
C ARG A 448 31.28 4.24 19.13
N ASP A 449 30.44 3.33 18.67
CA ASP A 449 30.11 3.12 17.25
C ASP A 449 29.37 4.32 16.64
N LEU A 450 28.78 5.20 17.48
CA LEU A 450 28.10 6.44 17.04
C LEU A 450 29.06 7.58 16.69
N GLY A 451 30.35 7.47 16.99
CA GLY A 451 31.36 8.44 16.55
C GLY A 451 31.18 9.89 17.04
N LEU A 452 30.41 10.13 18.10
CA LEU A 452 30.09 11.48 18.60
C LEU A 452 31.35 12.17 19.16
N GLN A 453 31.67 13.39 18.69
CA GLN A 453 32.90 14.12 19.08
C GLN A 453 32.65 15.47 19.77
N GLY A 454 31.39 15.82 20.10
CA GLY A 454 31.07 17.15 20.66
C GLY A 454 29.68 17.26 21.28
N ILE A 455 28.98 18.39 21.10
CA ILE A 455 27.67 18.64 21.71
C ILE A 455 26.59 17.59 21.34
N GLU A 456 26.87 16.82 20.29
CA GLU A 456 26.09 15.67 19.81
C GLU A 456 25.96 14.54 20.85
N TYR A 457 26.80 14.49 21.89
CA TYR A 457 26.62 13.59 23.05
C TYR A 457 25.27 13.76 23.76
N ILE A 458 24.60 14.90 23.59
CA ILE A 458 23.24 15.11 24.10
C ILE A 458 22.23 14.19 23.38
N PHE A 459 22.50 13.81 22.13
CA PHE A 459 21.69 12.87 21.34
C PHE A 459 22.12 11.41 21.48
N LEU A 460 23.07 11.11 22.37
CA LEU A 460 23.48 9.74 22.70
C LEU A 460 22.28 8.80 23.01
N PRO A 461 21.20 9.24 23.71
CA PRO A 461 20.02 8.40 23.92
C PRO A 461 19.25 8.04 22.64
N VAL A 462 19.40 8.84 21.58
CA VAL A 462 18.70 8.68 20.29
C VAL A 462 19.48 7.78 19.34
N GLY A 463 20.82 7.92 19.30
CA GLY A 463 21.67 7.14 18.39
C GLY A 463 21.80 5.66 18.77
N ALA A 464 21.83 5.33 20.06
CA ALA A 464 21.91 3.94 20.54
C ALA A 464 21.08 3.77 21.82
N PRO A 465 19.74 3.74 21.73
CA PRO A 465 18.84 3.75 22.88
C PRO A 465 19.05 2.55 23.82
N GLU A 466 19.35 1.36 23.28
CA GLU A 466 19.66 0.18 24.10
C GLU A 466 20.95 0.35 24.90
N SER A 467 22.02 0.80 24.24
CA SER A 467 23.33 1.03 24.86
C SER A 467 23.24 2.10 25.95
N PHE A 468 22.51 3.18 25.67
CA PHE A 468 22.25 4.24 26.64
C PHE A 468 21.46 3.73 27.85
N ALA A 469 20.40 2.95 27.63
CA ALA A 469 19.61 2.35 28.71
C ALA A 469 20.44 1.40 29.59
N ARG A 470 21.30 0.57 28.97
CA ARG A 470 22.22 -0.33 29.69
C ARG A 470 23.24 0.43 30.52
N ILE A 471 23.80 1.52 30.00
CA ILE A 471 24.72 2.39 30.74
C ILE A 471 24.01 3.03 31.94
N LEU A 472 22.82 3.59 31.75
CA LEU A 472 22.07 4.26 32.82
C LEU A 472 21.66 3.28 33.91
N LEU A 473 21.17 2.09 33.53
CA LEU A 473 20.89 0.98 34.43
C LEU A 473 22.16 0.52 35.16
N GLY A 474 23.29 0.41 34.45
CA GLY A 474 24.58 0.02 35.00
C GLY A 474 25.08 1.01 36.05
N ILE A 475 25.00 2.32 35.79
CA ILE A 475 25.33 3.37 36.76
C ILE A 475 24.42 3.28 37.99
N ALA A 476 23.11 3.13 37.80
CA ALA A 476 22.15 3.03 38.89
C ALA A 476 22.40 1.79 39.78
N LEU A 477 22.60 0.62 39.17
CA LEU A 477 22.90 -0.63 39.89
C LEU A 477 24.25 -0.56 40.60
N THR A 478 25.26 0.02 39.95
CA THR A 478 26.58 0.20 40.57
C THR A 478 26.48 1.09 41.80
N PHE A 479 25.73 2.20 41.71
CA PHE A 479 25.48 3.08 42.85
C PHE A 479 24.76 2.36 44.00
N VAL A 480 23.70 1.60 43.70
CA VAL A 480 22.97 0.79 44.71
C VAL A 480 23.86 -0.29 45.31
N GLY A 481 24.68 -0.96 44.50
CA GLY A 481 25.63 -1.99 44.93
C GLY A 481 26.68 -1.44 45.89
N VAL A 482 27.30 -0.30 45.57
CA VAL A 482 28.24 0.41 46.46
C VAL A 482 27.57 0.82 47.77
N LEU A 483 26.34 1.32 47.68
CA LEU A 483 25.57 1.75 48.85
C LEU A 483 25.27 0.55 49.79
N PHE A 484 24.93 -0.62 49.25
CA PHE A 484 24.69 -1.83 50.04
C PHE A 484 25.96 -2.41 50.65
N LEU A 485 27.10 -2.35 49.93
CA LEU A 485 28.41 -2.74 50.44
C LEU A 485 28.90 -1.83 51.57
N SER A 486 28.60 -0.54 51.50
CA SER A 486 28.93 0.47 52.52
C SER A 486 27.99 0.46 53.74
N ASN A 487 27.10 -0.53 53.87
CA ASN A 487 26.16 -0.60 54.98
C ASN A 487 26.82 -1.11 56.27
N ASP A 488 27.15 -0.20 57.18
CA ASP A 488 27.72 -0.51 58.50
C ASP A 488 26.67 -0.51 59.62
N GLY A 489 25.38 -0.40 59.27
CA GLY A 489 24.26 -0.28 60.21
C GLY A 489 24.09 1.08 60.88
N LYS A 490 24.98 2.03 60.58
CA LYS A 490 24.92 3.42 61.09
C LYS A 490 24.28 4.42 60.13
N PHE A 491 23.73 3.97 58.99
CA PHE A 491 23.02 4.78 57.98
C PHE A 491 23.59 6.19 57.79
N ALA A 492 24.92 6.29 57.60
CA ALA A 492 25.64 7.54 57.62
C ALA A 492 25.26 8.45 56.43
N LYS A 493 25.26 9.77 56.67
CA LYS A 493 25.10 10.77 55.60
C LYS A 493 26.41 10.90 54.84
N ILE A 494 26.35 10.90 53.51
CA ILE A 494 27.52 11.16 52.66
C ILE A 494 27.72 12.67 52.60
N LYS A 495 28.86 13.15 53.11
CA LYS A 495 29.27 14.56 53.03
C LYS A 495 30.28 14.74 51.90
N ILE A 496 29.90 15.48 50.86
CA ILE A 496 30.81 15.90 49.78
C ILE A 496 30.89 17.42 49.82
N LYS A 497 32.00 17.95 50.36
CA LYS A 497 32.25 19.40 50.54
C LYS A 497 31.04 20.12 51.18
N SER A 498 30.28 20.90 50.41
CA SER A 498 29.10 21.67 50.85
C SER A 498 27.78 20.87 50.84
N PHE A 499 27.75 19.71 50.18
CA PHE A 499 26.54 18.93 49.95
C PHE A 499 26.46 17.73 50.91
N THR A 500 25.34 17.62 51.63
CA THR A 500 25.03 16.47 52.50
C THR A 500 23.97 15.61 51.84
N LEU A 501 24.38 14.51 51.21
CA LEU A 501 23.45 13.54 50.64
C LEU A 501 23.07 12.50 51.71
N ASN A 502 21.78 12.18 51.84
CA ASN A 502 21.32 11.06 52.64
C ASN A 502 20.68 10.00 51.74
N PRO A 503 21.46 9.05 51.20
CA PRO A 503 20.96 8.03 50.26
C PRO A 503 19.92 7.12 50.90
N TRP A 504 20.02 6.89 52.21
CA TRP A 504 19.15 5.98 52.95
C TRP A 504 17.73 6.50 53.16
N ARG A 505 17.51 7.81 52.97
CA ARG A 505 16.17 8.43 53.01
C ARG A 505 15.41 8.30 51.68
N VAL A 506 16.09 7.88 50.61
CA VAL A 506 15.46 7.72 49.28
C VAL A 506 14.34 6.68 49.36
N ARG A 507 13.23 6.97 48.68
CA ARG A 507 12.07 6.09 48.55
C ARG A 507 12.06 5.53 47.13
N PRO A 508 12.68 4.37 46.87
CA PRO A 508 12.97 3.92 45.50
C PRO A 508 11.71 3.81 44.63
N LEU A 509 10.62 3.23 45.15
CA LEU A 509 9.35 3.12 44.43
C LEU A 509 8.74 4.49 44.09
N ASN A 510 8.81 5.46 44.99
CA ASN A 510 8.34 6.82 44.76
C ASN A 510 9.22 7.53 43.72
N THR A 511 10.54 7.35 43.79
CA THR A 511 11.47 7.96 42.83
C THR A 511 11.23 7.43 41.41
N ILE A 512 11.07 6.11 41.23
CA ILE A 512 10.75 5.53 39.91
C ILE A 512 9.43 6.08 39.38
N ALA A 513 8.38 6.09 40.21
CA ALA A 513 7.08 6.60 39.81
C ALA A 513 7.13 8.10 39.48
N THR A 514 7.94 8.88 40.21
CA THR A 514 8.12 10.31 39.98
C THR A 514 8.84 10.58 38.67
N VAL A 515 9.93 9.86 38.38
CA VAL A 515 10.65 9.97 37.11
C VAL A 515 9.73 9.66 35.93
N TYR A 516 8.94 8.58 36.03
CA TYR A 516 7.95 8.26 35.02
C TYR A 516 6.91 9.38 34.85
N THR A 517 6.29 9.84 35.95
CA THR A 517 5.24 10.86 35.87
C THR A 517 5.76 12.18 35.33
N ASP A 518 6.98 12.57 35.71
CA ASP A 518 7.59 13.82 35.27
C ASP A 518 8.01 13.73 33.81
N PHE A 519 8.47 12.58 33.33
CA PHE A 519 8.80 12.38 31.93
C PHE A 519 7.55 12.46 31.03
N PHE A 520 6.54 11.65 31.30
CA PHE A 520 5.36 11.53 30.42
C PHE A 520 4.40 12.72 30.51
N ARG A 521 4.34 13.44 31.63
CA ARG A 521 3.50 14.66 31.72
C ARG A 521 4.16 15.89 31.12
N ASN A 522 5.49 15.99 31.20
CA ASN A 522 6.22 17.18 30.75
C ASN A 522 6.78 17.04 29.32
N THR A 523 6.40 16.00 28.57
CA THR A 523 6.77 15.84 27.17
C THR A 523 5.51 15.89 26.28
N PRO A 524 5.55 16.58 25.12
CA PRO A 524 4.41 16.61 24.21
C PRO A 524 4.02 15.21 23.74
N LEU A 525 2.73 14.91 23.75
CA LEU A 525 2.22 13.58 23.38
C LEU A 525 2.59 13.19 21.94
N ILE A 526 2.56 14.14 20.99
CA ILE A 526 3.00 13.89 19.61
C ILE A 526 4.45 13.39 19.52
N VAL A 527 5.34 13.91 20.37
CA VAL A 527 6.74 13.47 20.44
C VAL A 527 6.82 12.07 21.05
N GLN A 528 5.96 11.75 22.02
CA GLN A 528 5.88 10.41 22.60
C GLN A 528 5.42 9.38 21.56
N PHE A 529 4.43 9.70 20.72
CA PHE A 529 4.01 8.86 19.60
C PHE A 529 5.19 8.54 18.67
N LEU A 530 5.88 9.57 18.19
CA LEU A 530 7.04 9.42 17.30
C LEU A 530 8.18 8.63 17.96
N PHE A 531 8.50 8.94 19.22
CA PHE A 531 9.58 8.28 19.95
C PHE A 531 9.28 6.82 20.24
N ILE A 532 8.05 6.47 20.64
CA ILE A 532 7.65 5.09 20.94
C ILE A 532 7.64 4.25 19.66
N HIS A 533 7.12 4.80 18.56
CA HIS A 533 6.98 4.08 17.30
C HIS A 533 8.29 4.00 16.50
N PHE A 534 8.95 5.13 16.23
CA PHE A 534 10.16 5.16 15.40
C PHE A 534 11.45 5.04 16.22
N GLY A 535 11.49 5.63 17.41
CA GLY A 535 12.70 5.66 18.24
C GLY A 535 12.98 4.33 18.95
N VAL A 536 12.06 3.91 19.82
CA VAL A 536 12.18 2.65 20.58
C VAL A 536 11.68 1.45 19.78
N ARG A 537 10.83 1.67 18.76
CA ARG A 537 10.15 0.62 17.99
C ARG A 537 9.39 -0.35 18.90
N LEU A 538 8.75 0.20 19.93
CA LEU A 538 8.10 -0.59 20.97
C LEU A 538 6.98 -1.49 20.41
N GLY A 539 6.25 -1.02 19.39
CA GLY A 539 5.26 -1.82 18.69
C GLY A 539 5.86 -3.09 18.09
N ALA A 540 6.97 -2.96 17.36
CA ALA A 540 7.66 -4.10 16.76
C ALA A 540 8.29 -5.04 17.82
N LEU A 541 8.82 -4.47 18.90
CA LEU A 541 9.39 -5.24 20.03
C LEU A 541 8.34 -6.08 20.76
N ILE A 542 7.09 -5.63 20.82
CA ILE A 542 5.98 -6.38 21.40
C ILE A 542 5.40 -7.35 20.38
N GLN A 543 5.30 -6.93 19.12
CA GLN A 543 4.73 -7.71 18.04
C GLN A 543 5.50 -9.01 17.79
N GLY A 544 6.83 -8.98 17.68
CA GLY A 544 7.64 -10.15 17.37
C GLY A 544 7.42 -11.33 18.34
N PRO A 545 7.75 -11.18 19.64
CA PRO A 545 7.49 -12.22 20.64
C PRO A 545 6.01 -12.54 20.81
N GLY A 546 5.12 -11.58 20.53
CA GLY A 546 3.68 -11.80 20.55
C GLY A 546 3.24 -12.79 19.47
N LEU A 547 3.72 -12.64 18.24
CA LEU A 547 3.42 -13.54 17.12
C LEU A 547 4.04 -14.93 17.31
N ASP A 548 5.18 -15.04 18.02
CA ASP A 548 5.74 -16.35 18.40
C ASP A 548 4.84 -17.10 19.38
N ILE A 549 4.21 -16.37 20.33
CA ILE A 549 3.28 -16.95 21.32
C ILE A 549 1.94 -17.30 20.66
N PHE A 550 1.42 -16.39 19.83
CA PHE A 550 0.14 -16.53 19.13
C PHE A 550 0.36 -16.95 17.68
N SER A 551 1.28 -17.89 17.44
CA SER A 551 1.59 -18.36 16.09
C SER A 551 0.45 -19.22 15.53
N PHE A 552 0.40 -19.33 14.19
CA PHE A 552 -0.54 -20.18 13.48
C PHE A 552 -0.56 -21.62 14.05
N GLU A 553 0.61 -22.24 14.21
CA GLU A 553 0.77 -23.60 14.76
C GLU A 553 0.20 -23.73 16.19
N ASN A 554 0.32 -22.69 17.01
CA ASN A 554 -0.19 -22.70 18.39
C ASN A 554 -1.71 -22.49 18.47
N LEU A 555 -2.31 -21.85 17.46
CA LEU A 555 -3.72 -21.49 17.43
C LEU A 555 -4.60 -22.41 16.59
N GLU A 556 -4.01 -23.26 15.74
CA GLU A 556 -4.70 -24.18 14.83
C GLU A 556 -5.74 -25.09 15.50
N GLN A 557 -5.55 -25.44 16.79
CA GLN A 557 -6.48 -26.30 17.55
C GLN A 557 -7.16 -25.64 18.77
N ASN A 558 -6.81 -24.38 19.10
CA ASN A 558 -7.24 -23.72 20.35
C ASN A 558 -7.70 -22.27 20.16
N HIS A 559 -7.99 -21.85 18.93
CA HIS A 559 -8.54 -20.52 18.69
C HIS A 559 -9.84 -20.33 19.49
N ASN A 560 -9.92 -19.21 20.19
CA ASN A 560 -11.06 -18.80 21.00
C ASN A 560 -11.18 -17.28 20.86
N PHE A 561 -12.33 -16.72 21.25
CA PHE A 561 -12.55 -15.27 21.22
C PHE A 561 -11.41 -14.45 21.86
N LEU A 562 -10.74 -14.97 22.92
CA LEU A 562 -9.62 -14.29 23.57
C LEU A 562 -8.33 -14.29 22.74
N THR A 563 -8.06 -15.32 21.95
CA THR A 563 -6.87 -15.38 21.09
C THR A 563 -7.06 -14.53 19.84
N ASP A 564 -8.28 -14.47 19.32
CA ASP A 564 -8.64 -13.68 18.14
C ASP A 564 -8.52 -12.16 18.38
N ILE A 565 -8.57 -11.73 19.65
CA ILE A 565 -8.23 -10.35 20.03
C ILE A 565 -6.76 -10.02 19.71
N PHE A 566 -5.86 -10.99 19.86
CA PHE A 566 -4.42 -10.79 19.70
C PHE A 566 -3.95 -11.08 18.28
N ALA A 567 -4.37 -12.18 17.67
CA ALA A 567 -4.01 -12.55 16.31
C ALA A 567 -5.14 -13.34 15.65
N THR A 568 -5.44 -13.01 14.40
CA THR A 568 -6.40 -13.75 13.56
C THR A 568 -5.71 -14.14 12.27
N TYR A 569 -5.82 -15.42 11.89
CA TYR A 569 -5.18 -15.99 10.71
C TYR A 569 -6.23 -16.47 9.71
N ASP A 570 -5.94 -16.32 8.43
CA ASP A 570 -6.75 -16.94 7.37
C ASP A 570 -6.41 -18.43 7.25
N HIS A 571 -7.43 -19.23 6.94
CA HIS A 571 -7.36 -20.67 6.78
C HIS A 571 -7.62 -21.12 5.32
N SER A 572 -7.83 -20.20 4.37
CA SER A 572 -8.27 -20.56 3.02
C SER A 572 -7.16 -21.00 2.06
N GLU A 573 -5.87 -20.70 2.28
CA GLU A 573 -4.79 -21.06 1.34
C GLU A 573 -3.44 -21.41 2.03
N GLY A 574 -3.01 -22.68 1.94
CA GLY A 574 -1.61 -23.10 2.16
C GLY A 574 -1.13 -23.35 3.61
N ASN A 575 0.06 -23.98 3.72
CA ASN A 575 0.70 -24.45 4.97
C ASN A 575 1.23 -23.34 5.91
N TYR A 576 0.97 -22.06 5.63
CA TYR A 576 1.34 -20.93 6.49
C TYR A 576 0.18 -19.94 6.56
N GLY A 577 -0.58 -19.93 7.67
CA GLY A 577 -1.67 -18.98 7.84
C GLY A 577 -1.18 -17.54 7.75
N THR A 578 -1.77 -16.75 6.87
CA THR A 578 -1.51 -15.30 6.76
C THR A 578 -2.23 -14.57 7.90
N LEU A 579 -1.52 -13.66 8.57
CA LEU A 579 -2.12 -12.83 9.64
C LEU A 579 -3.05 -11.79 9.01
N ILE A 580 -4.35 -11.92 9.23
CA ILE A 580 -5.40 -11.05 8.66
C ILE A 580 -6.00 -10.09 9.69
N GLY A 581 -5.67 -10.23 10.97
CA GLY A 581 -6.24 -9.40 12.02
C GLY A 581 -5.66 -9.61 13.41
N GLY A 582 -6.26 -8.92 14.39
CA GLY A 582 -5.83 -8.94 15.78
C GLY A 582 -4.94 -7.76 16.18
N MET A 583 -4.72 -7.58 17.49
CA MET A 583 -3.89 -6.51 18.06
C MET A 583 -2.43 -6.55 17.57
N LEU A 584 -1.93 -7.72 17.20
CA LEU A 584 -0.57 -7.93 16.72
C LEU A 584 -0.44 -7.77 15.19
N TYR A 585 -1.52 -7.45 14.48
CA TYR A 585 -1.48 -7.21 13.03
C TYR A 585 -0.66 -5.96 12.66
N ASP A 586 -0.88 -4.86 13.38
CA ASP A 586 -0.27 -3.57 13.08
C ASP A 586 0.61 -3.07 14.25
N SER A 587 1.91 -2.90 14.00
CA SER A 587 2.84 -2.34 14.99
C SER A 587 2.50 -0.90 15.39
N ALA A 588 1.86 -0.12 14.51
CA ALA A 588 1.42 1.24 14.79
C ALA A 588 0.24 1.26 15.77
N PHE A 589 -0.65 0.26 15.71
CA PHE A 589 -1.74 0.08 16.68
C PHE A 589 -1.22 -0.09 18.11
N ILE A 590 -0.25 -0.99 18.32
CA ILE A 590 0.37 -1.22 19.63
C ILE A 590 1.09 0.05 20.11
N SER A 591 1.80 0.71 19.19
CA SER A 591 2.52 1.95 19.49
C SER A 591 1.57 3.07 19.93
N ALA A 592 0.40 3.19 19.28
CA ALA A 592 -0.62 4.15 19.65
C ALA A 592 -1.20 3.88 21.06
N ILE A 593 -1.50 2.61 21.37
CA ILE A 593 -1.97 2.21 22.70
C ILE A 593 -0.94 2.52 23.78
N CYS A 594 0.33 2.21 23.53
CA CYS A 594 1.42 2.49 24.47
C CYS A 594 1.62 3.99 24.68
N ALA A 595 1.60 4.80 23.61
CA ALA A 595 1.73 6.25 23.70
C ALA A 595 0.60 6.88 24.51
N LEU A 596 -0.66 6.54 24.18
CA LEU A 596 -1.83 7.04 24.90
C LEU A 596 -1.87 6.54 26.35
N GLY A 597 -1.62 5.25 26.55
CA GLY A 597 -1.67 4.60 27.86
C GLY A 597 -0.57 5.07 28.80
N PHE A 598 0.67 5.29 28.31
CA PHE A 598 1.74 5.81 29.15
C PHE A 598 1.52 7.27 29.54
N ASN A 599 1.08 8.09 28.59
CA ASN A 599 0.73 9.47 28.87
C ASN A 599 -0.40 9.56 29.90
N SER A 600 -1.51 8.88 29.63
CA SER A 600 -2.68 8.87 30.51
C SER A 600 -2.36 8.27 31.87
N GLY A 601 -1.56 7.20 31.94
CA GLY A 601 -1.13 6.60 33.21
C GLY A 601 -0.37 7.57 34.12
N ALA A 602 0.41 8.48 33.53
CA ALA A 602 1.10 9.51 34.29
C ALA A 602 0.14 10.55 34.88
N TYR A 603 -0.86 11.00 34.11
CA TYR A 603 -1.89 11.93 34.58
C TYR A 603 -2.84 11.28 35.60
N GLN A 604 -3.25 10.04 35.36
CA GLN A 604 -4.08 9.27 36.28
C GLN A 604 -3.36 8.98 37.61
N CYS A 605 -2.05 8.70 37.58
CA CYS A 605 -1.23 8.55 38.79
C CYS A 605 -1.32 9.79 39.69
N GLU A 606 -1.18 10.98 39.12
CA GLU A 606 -1.24 12.24 39.88
C GLU A 606 -2.63 12.56 40.41
N THR A 607 -3.64 12.22 39.64
CA THR A 607 -5.05 12.36 40.04
C THR A 607 -5.38 11.44 41.22
N ILE A 608 -5.01 10.16 41.13
CA ILE A 608 -5.24 9.17 42.21
C ILE A 608 -4.40 9.54 43.44
N ARG A 609 -3.14 9.94 43.26
CA ARG A 609 -2.28 10.43 44.35
C ARG A 609 -2.90 11.64 45.04
N GLY A 610 -3.41 12.60 44.28
CA GLY A 610 -4.11 13.78 44.80
C GLY A 610 -5.36 13.41 45.59
N ALA A 611 -6.16 12.47 45.10
CA ALA A 611 -7.34 11.96 45.79
C ALA A 611 -6.99 11.23 47.11
N ILE A 612 -5.90 10.45 47.14
CA ILE A 612 -5.41 9.82 48.38
C ILE A 612 -4.98 10.89 49.39
N GLN A 613 -4.35 11.98 48.94
CA GLN A 613 -3.91 13.08 49.81
C GLN A 613 -5.05 13.97 50.30
N ALA A 614 -6.18 14.01 49.59
CA ALA A 614 -7.36 14.73 50.01
C ALA A 614 -8.03 14.12 51.26
N ILE A 615 -7.76 12.83 51.54
CA ILE A 615 -8.29 12.14 52.71
C ILE A 615 -7.50 12.55 53.96
N PRO A 616 -8.16 12.99 55.05
CA PRO A 616 -7.47 13.40 56.28
C PRO A 616 -6.56 12.31 56.85
N SER A 617 -5.32 12.67 57.18
CA SER A 617 -4.32 11.73 57.74
C SER A 617 -4.76 11.07 59.05
N ALA A 618 -5.67 11.72 59.80
CA ALA A 618 -6.28 11.17 61.01
C ALA A 618 -6.95 9.81 60.77
N GLN A 619 -7.49 9.54 59.58
CA GLN A 619 -8.06 8.22 59.27
C GLN A 619 -6.97 7.13 59.16
N MET A 620 -5.80 7.48 58.61
CA MET A 620 -4.66 6.58 58.56
C MET A 620 -4.13 6.28 59.97
N GLU A 621 -4.04 7.31 60.82
CA GLU A 621 -3.60 7.19 62.21
C GLU A 621 -4.58 6.37 63.04
N ALA A 622 -5.88 6.65 62.95
CA ALA A 622 -6.94 5.90 63.64
C ALA A 622 -6.95 4.41 63.24
N GLY A 623 -6.77 4.10 61.95
CA GLY A 623 -6.66 2.71 61.49
C GLY A 623 -5.48 1.98 62.13
N ARG A 624 -4.33 2.66 62.28
CA ARG A 624 -3.16 2.08 62.95
C ARG A 624 -3.37 1.94 64.47
N SER A 625 -4.13 2.85 65.09
CA SER A 625 -4.48 2.78 66.52
C SER A 625 -5.38 1.59 66.87
N ILE A 626 -6.23 1.12 65.95
CA ILE A 626 -7.06 -0.08 66.12
C ILE A 626 -6.37 -1.38 65.64
N GLY A 627 -5.06 -1.32 65.35
CA GLY A 627 -4.24 -2.48 64.98
C GLY A 627 -4.23 -2.85 63.50
N LEU A 628 -4.81 -2.04 62.60
CA LEU A 628 -4.68 -2.28 61.16
C LEU A 628 -3.27 -1.92 60.66
N THR A 629 -2.71 -2.79 59.83
CA THR A 629 -1.47 -2.50 59.09
C THR A 629 -1.71 -1.41 58.05
N TYR A 630 -0.65 -0.72 57.61
CA TYR A 630 -0.74 0.31 56.57
C TYR A 630 -1.48 -0.18 55.31
N LEU A 631 -1.18 -1.40 54.84
CA LEU A 631 -1.85 -2.01 53.68
C LEU A 631 -3.34 -2.30 53.95
N GLN A 632 -3.68 -2.73 55.16
CA GLN A 632 -5.07 -2.97 55.55
C GLN A 632 -5.86 -1.67 55.66
N THR A 633 -5.30 -0.63 56.28
CA THR A 633 -5.92 0.71 56.36
C THR A 633 -6.05 1.33 54.97
N MET A 634 -5.02 1.21 54.12
CA MET A 634 -5.07 1.70 52.74
C MET A 634 -6.16 0.99 51.93
N ARG A 635 -6.23 -0.34 51.96
CA ARG A 635 -7.21 -1.11 51.17
C ARG A 635 -8.65 -0.97 51.68
N ARG A 636 -8.86 -0.94 53.00
CA ARG A 636 -10.21 -1.01 53.59
C ARG A 636 -10.82 0.36 53.90
N VAL A 637 -10.00 1.38 54.13
CA VAL A 637 -10.47 2.70 54.57
C VAL A 637 -10.19 3.76 53.50
N ILE A 638 -8.93 3.94 53.11
CA ILE A 638 -8.53 5.08 52.27
C ILE A 638 -8.89 4.87 50.80
N MET A 639 -8.47 3.77 50.18
CA MET A 639 -8.64 3.53 48.74
C MET A 639 -10.12 3.58 48.29
N PRO A 640 -11.10 3.00 49.02
CA PRO A 640 -12.51 3.11 48.64
C PRO A 640 -13.04 4.55 48.62
N GLN A 641 -12.54 5.43 49.49
CA GLN A 641 -12.88 6.86 49.48
C GLN A 641 -12.13 7.58 48.36
N ALA A 642 -10.83 7.28 48.17
CA ALA A 642 -9.98 7.94 47.19
C ALA A 642 -10.47 7.68 45.77
N ILE A 643 -10.89 6.44 45.48
CA ILE A 643 -11.48 6.07 44.19
C ILE A 643 -12.69 6.93 43.87
N ARG A 644 -13.57 7.19 44.85
CA ARG A 644 -14.78 7.98 44.63
C ARG A 644 -14.48 9.46 44.42
N ILE A 645 -13.42 9.98 45.03
CA ILE A 645 -12.92 11.35 44.81
C ILE A 645 -12.27 11.48 43.42
N CYS A 646 -11.60 10.43 42.92
CA CYS A 646 -10.91 10.50 41.63
C CYS A 646 -11.78 10.18 40.41
N ILE A 647 -12.96 9.57 40.55
CA ILE A 647 -13.85 9.24 39.41
C ILE A 647 -14.11 10.47 38.50
N PRO A 648 -14.52 11.65 39.01
CA PRO A 648 -14.79 12.81 38.13
C PRO A 648 -13.56 13.28 37.32
N PRO A 649 -12.39 13.58 37.94
CA PRO A 649 -11.21 14.00 37.17
C PRO A 649 -10.66 12.89 36.26
N MET A 650 -10.83 11.62 36.60
CA MET A 650 -10.48 10.51 35.72
C MET A 650 -11.39 10.42 34.49
N GLY A 651 -12.68 10.72 34.65
CA GLY A 651 -13.61 10.81 33.53
C GLY A 651 -13.18 11.88 32.51
N ASN A 652 -12.76 13.05 33.00
CA ASN A 652 -12.23 14.11 32.13
C ASN A 652 -10.96 13.65 31.36
N GLU A 653 -10.10 12.88 32.02
CA GLU A 653 -8.91 12.32 31.38
C GLU A 653 -9.25 11.26 30.32
N MET A 654 -10.29 10.45 30.51
CA MET A 654 -10.76 9.51 29.48
C MET A 654 -11.27 10.25 28.24
N VAL A 655 -11.98 11.38 28.41
CA VAL A 655 -12.40 12.23 27.29
C VAL A 655 -11.19 12.85 26.58
N ASN A 656 -10.19 13.33 27.33
CA ASN A 656 -8.94 13.82 26.75
C ASN A 656 -8.22 12.74 25.93
N LEU A 657 -8.24 11.48 26.39
CA LEU A 657 -7.63 10.36 25.67
C LEU A 657 -8.30 10.14 24.31
N VAL A 658 -9.63 10.24 24.22
CA VAL A 658 -10.37 10.20 22.95
C VAL A 658 -9.92 11.32 22.02
N LEU A 659 -9.80 12.56 22.52
CA LEU A 659 -9.38 13.68 21.66
C LEU A 659 -7.93 13.51 21.18
N ASN A 660 -7.06 13.02 22.07
CA ASN A 660 -5.65 12.78 21.79
C ASN A 660 -5.39 11.58 20.87
N SER A 661 -6.36 10.69 20.66
CA SER A 661 -6.20 9.54 19.76
C SER A 661 -5.98 9.97 18.31
N SER A 662 -6.46 11.16 17.93
CA SER A 662 -6.21 11.78 16.62
C SER A 662 -4.73 11.93 16.29
N LEU A 663 -3.85 12.02 17.30
CA LEU A 663 -2.40 12.11 17.09
C LEU A 663 -1.79 10.81 16.53
N ALA A 664 -2.49 9.67 16.60
CA ALA A 664 -2.02 8.42 16.03
C ALA A 664 -1.83 8.50 14.50
N MET A 665 -2.50 9.44 13.82
CA MET A 665 -2.30 9.69 12.39
C MET A 665 -0.82 9.93 12.01
N ILE A 666 -0.02 10.50 12.93
CA ILE A 666 1.37 10.88 12.66
C ILE A 666 2.31 9.68 12.53
N ILE A 667 1.95 8.54 13.12
CA ILE A 667 2.73 7.30 13.06
C ILE A 667 2.20 6.34 12.01
N GLY A 668 1.38 6.79 11.06
CA GLY A 668 0.85 5.89 10.04
C GLY A 668 -0.53 5.30 10.34
N TYR A 669 -1.00 5.37 11.59
CA TYR A 669 -2.17 4.60 12.02
C TYR A 669 -3.49 5.19 11.50
N ALA A 670 -4.25 4.37 10.77
CA ALA A 670 -5.47 4.75 10.04
C ALA A 670 -6.72 4.86 10.95
N GLU A 671 -6.63 5.71 11.98
CA GLU A 671 -7.78 6.08 12.82
C GLU A 671 -8.67 7.14 12.14
N LEU A 672 -9.78 7.51 12.79
CA LEU A 672 -10.81 8.41 12.27
C LEU A 672 -10.30 9.73 11.65
N THR A 673 -9.35 10.44 12.27
CA THR A 673 -8.78 11.68 11.71
C THR A 673 -7.96 11.40 10.46
N ARG A 674 -7.16 10.33 10.44
CA ARG A 674 -6.42 9.90 9.25
C ARG A 674 -7.35 9.44 8.12
N GLN A 675 -8.40 8.67 8.43
CA GLN A 675 -9.39 8.27 7.44
C GLN A 675 -10.09 9.47 6.83
N GLY A 676 -10.46 10.47 7.65
CA GLY A 676 -10.96 11.74 7.14
C GLY A 676 -9.99 12.43 6.19
N LYS A 677 -8.68 12.43 6.49
CA LYS A 677 -7.65 12.98 5.58
C LYS A 677 -7.55 12.18 4.27
N LEU A 678 -7.60 10.85 4.33
CA LEU A 678 -7.56 9.99 3.13
C LEU A 678 -8.79 10.22 2.25
N ILE A 679 -9.96 10.35 2.86
CA ILE A 679 -11.21 10.61 2.17
C ILE A 679 -11.21 12.01 1.56
N VAL A 680 -10.68 13.03 2.25
CA VAL A 680 -10.49 14.35 1.64
C VAL A 680 -9.53 14.29 0.45
N ALA A 681 -8.47 13.48 0.55
CA ALA A 681 -7.52 13.30 -0.54
C ALA A 681 -8.14 12.60 -1.75
N SER A 682 -9.09 11.68 -1.56
CA SER A 682 -9.76 10.95 -2.65
C SER A 682 -11.08 11.58 -3.13
N THR A 683 -11.71 12.47 -2.36
CA THR A 683 -13.05 13.01 -2.68
C THR A 683 -13.07 14.53 -2.84
N PHE A 684 -12.05 15.22 -2.31
CA PHE A 684 -11.95 16.69 -2.22
C PHE A 684 -13.14 17.35 -1.50
N GLN A 685 -13.99 16.58 -0.82
CA GLN A 685 -15.14 17.07 -0.06
C GLN A 685 -14.75 17.40 1.38
N TYR A 686 -14.04 18.52 1.56
CA TYR A 686 -13.56 18.97 2.88
C TYR A 686 -14.70 19.13 3.90
N ALA A 687 -15.82 19.75 3.52
CA ALA A 687 -16.92 20.02 4.45
C ALA A 687 -17.59 18.73 4.94
N TYR A 688 -17.87 17.79 4.04
CA TYR A 688 -18.52 16.53 4.39
C TYR A 688 -17.59 15.61 5.17
N ALA A 689 -16.36 15.41 4.72
CA ALA A 689 -15.40 14.55 5.40
C ALA A 689 -15.07 15.05 6.82
N TRP A 690 -14.68 16.33 6.96
CA TRP A 690 -14.39 16.89 8.29
C TRP A 690 -15.64 17.02 9.16
N GLY A 691 -16.81 17.26 8.55
CA GLY A 691 -18.10 17.25 9.26
C GLY A 691 -18.39 15.89 9.89
N MET A 692 -18.20 14.79 9.15
CA MET A 692 -18.41 13.43 9.68
C MET A 692 -17.37 13.04 10.72
N VAL A 693 -16.10 13.42 10.54
CA VAL A 693 -15.06 13.24 11.58
C VAL A 693 -15.48 13.97 12.86
N LEU A 694 -15.90 15.23 12.76
CA LEU A 694 -16.34 16.04 13.90
C LEU A 694 -17.53 15.40 14.63
N ILE A 695 -18.57 15.02 13.88
CA ILE A 695 -19.77 14.37 14.46
C ILE A 695 -19.37 13.05 15.13
N SER A 696 -18.50 12.25 14.51
CA SER A 696 -18.06 10.98 15.07
C SER A 696 -17.30 11.15 16.39
N TYR A 697 -16.33 12.07 16.45
CA TYR A 697 -15.64 12.41 17.70
C TYR A 697 -16.60 12.95 18.76
N PHE A 698 -17.56 13.79 18.36
CA PHE A 698 -18.58 14.31 19.26
C PHE A 698 -19.47 13.20 19.82
N VAL A 699 -19.93 12.26 19.00
CA VAL A 699 -20.75 11.12 19.44
C VAL A 699 -19.97 10.25 20.44
N VAL A 700 -18.70 9.94 20.18
CA VAL A 700 -17.87 9.16 21.11
C VAL A 700 -17.66 9.90 22.43
N THR A 701 -17.26 11.17 22.37
CA THR A 701 -17.01 11.96 23.59
C THR A 701 -18.28 12.24 24.38
N TRP A 702 -19.40 12.50 23.72
CA TRP A 702 -20.71 12.72 24.35
C TRP A 702 -21.21 11.44 25.02
N THR A 703 -21.18 10.29 24.32
CA THR A 703 -21.62 9.01 24.89
C THR A 703 -20.78 8.62 26.09
N LEU A 704 -19.46 8.81 26.02
CA LEU A 704 -18.55 8.60 27.14
C LEU A 704 -18.85 9.57 28.30
N ALA A 705 -19.09 10.85 28.03
CA ALA A 705 -19.44 11.84 29.06
C ALA A 705 -20.76 11.51 29.78
N LEU A 706 -21.78 11.04 29.05
CA LEU A 706 -23.03 10.56 29.65
C LEU A 706 -22.81 9.35 30.54
N PHE A 707 -22.03 8.38 30.07
CA PHE A 707 -21.68 7.20 30.86
C PHE A 707 -20.94 7.58 32.15
N LEU A 708 -20.01 8.53 32.07
CA LEU A 708 -19.26 9.04 33.22
C LEU A 708 -20.16 9.78 34.22
N ARG A 709 -21.10 10.62 33.74
CA ARG A 709 -22.09 11.29 34.60
C ARG A 709 -22.96 10.29 35.35
N TRP A 710 -23.42 9.25 34.66
CA TRP A 710 -24.19 8.18 35.28
C TRP A 710 -23.37 7.44 36.35
N MET A 711 -22.09 7.15 36.07
CA MET A 711 -21.18 6.55 37.06
C MET A 711 -20.96 7.47 38.27
N GLU A 712 -20.77 8.77 38.04
CA GLU A 712 -20.58 9.78 39.08
C GLU A 712 -21.80 9.86 40.01
N GLU A 713 -23.01 9.98 39.45
CA GLU A 713 -24.25 10.04 40.22
C GLU A 713 -24.45 8.78 41.08
N LYS A 714 -24.17 7.59 40.53
CA LYS A 714 -24.30 6.32 41.24
C LYS A 714 -23.26 6.13 42.34
N THR A 715 -22.08 6.72 42.20
CA THR A 715 -20.96 6.56 43.14
C THR A 715 -20.83 7.72 44.13
N ARG A 716 -21.66 8.77 44.00
CA ARG A 716 -21.68 9.95 44.86
C ARG A 716 -21.90 9.57 46.33
N ILE A 717 -21.04 10.09 47.21
CA ILE A 717 -21.17 9.91 48.67
C ILE A 717 -21.87 11.14 49.25
N PRO A 718 -23.03 10.98 49.92
CA PRO A 718 -23.63 12.07 50.68
C PRO A 718 -22.66 12.59 51.75
N GLY A 719 -22.35 13.88 51.74
CA GLY A 719 -21.50 14.54 52.75
C GLY A 719 -19.99 14.52 52.52
N LEU A 720 -19.50 13.91 51.43
CA LEU A 720 -18.07 13.93 51.02
C LEU A 720 -17.85 14.61 49.66
N GLY A 721 -18.91 15.05 48.99
CA GLY A 721 -18.82 15.87 47.79
C GLY A 721 -18.41 17.29 48.16
N MET A 722 -17.41 17.84 47.47
CA MET A 722 -17.18 19.28 47.47
C MET A 722 -18.40 19.96 46.85
N THR A 723 -19.34 20.40 47.68
CA THR A 723 -20.29 21.45 47.33
C THR A 723 -19.49 22.75 47.20
N GLY A 724 -18.98 23.00 46.01
CA GLY A 724 -18.44 24.27 45.59
C GLY A 724 -19.14 24.68 44.30
N GLY A 725 -20.25 25.40 44.43
CA GLY A 725 -21.03 25.94 43.33
C GLY A 725 -22.50 26.04 43.69
N ASP A 726 -22.89 27.16 44.30
CA ASP A 726 -24.23 27.73 44.18
C ASP A 726 -24.46 28.20 42.73
#